data_AF-A0A1G7JSR6-F1
#
_entry.id   AF-A0A1G7JSR6-F1
#
_cell.length_a   1.000
_cell.length_b   1.000
_cell.length_c   1.000
_cell.angle_alpha   90.00
_cell.angle_beta   90.00
_cell.angle_gamma   90.00
#
_symmetry.space_group_name_H-M   'P 1'
#
loop_
_entity.id
_entity.type
_entity.pdbx_description
1 polymer ?
#
loop_
_entity_poly.entity_id
_entity_poly.type
_entity_poly.pdbx_seq_one_letter_code
_entity_poly.pdbx_strand_id
1 'polypeptide(L)'
;MAKKLVDILEEKGMSLNLQYGGNTPAGLAEREIKKEPHPRAKKLRELYFNALSSVSVEFPYWYTRKYQELEHEIPVVRRAAALKHAFSHITPVIWPGEKLVGGKAAYYRGSFPMPWLSEGFFMAKEDELYQAALSKGGASADEVSKFGAGGGNVTQSFGNVVSIAGKFGIRAEEVPALLKLARTWAGKSVDDLGHKYEQMVPEYSVKEQVMRSVICMFDSGYTLPQGREVINYYYPLQYGYDGLIAMAKERKARVAGRADGDGLIGMDRLYFYESVILVLEGIQAWHLNYAQEARRLASACSDPVQKAEYEEIAECMEWIAHKQPRTFREALQMVYMIHIAVLNEDAISGLSPGRIGQVLYPWFEQDIAAGRTTEEEVLELLECYRVKMTCIDCFASMGVVGGVLSGNTFNNVSLGGLTRDGRSAANRLEMLILEAGMKCETTQPTLSVLYDEKLPEDFLLKAIECNKTGTGYPAWINNRGAMEFLMKQYGPEGMTLEDARAVAIGGCLETSPCIWLELTLNGKKYWVPGGAGQPTSVGVHFIANPKVLELVLFNGFDHRTGEQVLPPHNKKLETYEELWETFKEYYELVVDCLVKTNNIQHDIWRKQNMAVFNSLLKPDCLDKGQHIGNLGYRYNATFNIESCGQINMVNSLAALKKLVYDEKKYTLEDMREAVLNNFGFKTAAEAGSFSLAAQEKRDDADTRFDEIHSDCLKAPKYGNDDPYADSILQEYEEWFCAMCRKFESLYGRPMYSCQISVSTHGAQGAVTLASPDGRLAGTTYADASMSAYPGTDRNGPYALFESACCWDHSQSQNSQMNLKIHPNAVRGISGSRKLLELTRAYLRRGGFHIQYNIVDSNVLKDAQQNPDKYRDLMVRVAGFTQYWVEIGKPIQDEVIARTEYEGV
;
A
#
# COMPACT_ATOMS: atom_id res chain seq x y z
N MET A 1 28.52 -3.97 31.16
CA MET A 1 27.45 -3.92 30.15
C MET A 1 27.59 -2.61 29.43
N ALA A 2 27.55 -2.61 28.10
CA ALA A 2 27.51 -1.37 27.33
C ALA A 2 26.29 -0.54 27.76
N LYS A 3 26.46 0.77 27.92
CA LYS A 3 25.41 1.66 28.39
C LYS A 3 24.46 2.00 27.24
N LYS A 4 23.14 1.91 27.46
CA LYS A 4 22.16 2.24 26.42
C LYS A 4 21.95 3.75 26.33
N LEU A 5 21.57 4.23 25.16
CA LEU A 5 21.29 5.65 24.93
C LEU A 5 20.20 6.18 25.87
N VAL A 6 19.13 5.40 26.10
CA VAL A 6 18.08 5.79 27.04
C VAL A 6 18.64 6.07 28.45
N ASP A 7 19.50 5.21 28.97
CA ASP A 7 20.11 5.39 30.30
C ASP A 7 21.01 6.65 30.34
N ILE A 8 21.76 6.91 29.26
CA ILE A 8 22.62 8.09 29.11
C ILE A 8 21.79 9.38 29.10
N LEU A 9 20.65 9.38 28.41
CA LEU A 9 19.79 10.55 28.30
C LEU A 9 19.02 10.80 29.59
N GLU A 10 18.55 9.76 30.28
CA GLU A 10 17.87 9.87 31.58
C GLU A 10 18.78 10.53 32.64
N GLU A 11 20.06 10.14 32.69
CA GLU A 11 21.05 10.80 33.55
C GLU A 11 21.26 12.29 33.23
N LYS A 12 20.99 12.69 31.98
CA LYS A 12 21.05 14.08 31.50
C LYS A 12 19.68 14.80 31.57
N GLY A 13 18.66 14.17 32.18
CA GLY A 13 17.32 14.74 32.32
C GLY A 13 16.50 14.79 31.02
N MET A 14 16.83 13.96 30.03
CA MET A 14 16.08 13.83 28.76
C MET A 14 15.50 12.43 28.63
N SER A 15 14.21 12.29 28.31
CA SER A 15 13.58 10.98 28.04
C SER A 15 13.36 10.76 26.55
N LEU A 16 13.65 9.53 26.08
CA LEU A 16 13.23 9.02 24.76
C LEU A 16 11.93 8.19 24.84
N ASN A 17 11.60 7.65 26.01
CA ASN A 17 10.33 6.97 26.25
C ASN A 17 9.30 8.03 26.65
N LEU A 18 8.87 8.83 25.66
CA LEU A 18 7.93 9.91 25.92
C LEU A 18 6.51 9.39 26.13
N GLN A 19 5.96 9.78 27.27
CA GLN A 19 4.55 9.72 27.61
C GLN A 19 4.05 11.14 27.72
N TYR A 20 3.02 11.49 26.96
CA TYR A 20 2.46 12.84 26.99
C TYR A 20 1.11 12.85 27.71
N GLY A 21 0.95 13.77 28.67
CA GLY A 21 -0.33 14.04 29.32
C GLY A 21 -0.75 13.05 30.44
N GLY A 22 0.16 12.21 30.96
CA GLY A 22 -0.13 11.24 32.02
C GLY A 22 1.09 10.43 32.49
N ASN A 23 0.86 9.49 33.42
CA ASN A 23 1.81 8.42 33.80
C ASN A 23 1.14 7.04 33.56
N THR A 24 1.85 6.10 32.94
CA THR A 24 1.29 4.76 32.69
C THR A 24 0.95 4.07 34.01
N PRO A 25 -0.27 3.52 34.17
CA PRO A 25 -0.58 2.69 35.32
C PRO A 25 0.33 1.47 35.40
N ALA A 26 0.61 0.98 36.61
CA ALA A 26 1.54 -0.15 36.84
C ALA A 26 1.09 -1.52 36.27
N GLY A 27 -0.06 -1.61 35.58
CA GLY A 27 -0.58 -2.84 34.99
C GLY A 27 -1.04 -2.62 33.55
N LEU A 28 -1.03 -3.70 32.75
CA LEU A 28 -1.39 -3.66 31.33
C LEU A 28 -2.81 -3.10 31.15
N ALA A 29 -2.94 -2.07 30.31
CA ALA A 29 -4.25 -1.51 29.99
C ALA A 29 -4.91 -2.29 28.86
N GLU A 30 -6.04 -2.93 29.16
CA GLU A 30 -6.83 -3.60 28.12
C GLU A 30 -7.62 -2.59 27.26
N ARG A 31 -7.90 -2.99 26.03
CA ARG A 31 -8.79 -2.29 25.11
C ARG A 31 -10.24 -2.40 25.61
N GLU A 32 -10.99 -1.30 25.55
CA GLU A 32 -12.35 -1.21 26.10
C GLU A 32 -13.36 -2.01 25.26
N ILE A 33 -13.25 -1.94 23.94
CA ILE A 33 -14.22 -2.55 23.02
C ILE A 33 -13.71 -3.94 22.64
N LYS A 34 -14.47 -4.97 23.03
CA LYS A 34 -14.27 -6.36 22.61
C LYS A 34 -15.61 -6.91 22.14
N LYS A 35 -15.70 -7.30 20.87
CA LYS A 35 -16.91 -7.91 20.31
C LYS A 35 -16.55 -9.25 19.70
N GLU A 36 -17.47 -10.20 19.80
CA GLU A 36 -17.29 -11.52 19.18
C GLU A 36 -17.85 -11.53 17.75
N PRO A 37 -17.15 -12.16 16.79
CA PRO A 37 -17.69 -12.41 15.47
C PRO A 37 -18.79 -13.47 15.51
N HIS A 38 -19.60 -13.51 14.45
CA HIS A 38 -20.49 -14.62 14.16
C HIS A 38 -19.70 -15.95 14.19
N PRO A 39 -20.27 -17.06 14.73
CA PRO A 39 -19.56 -18.33 14.86
C PRO A 39 -18.92 -18.84 13.56
N ARG A 40 -19.59 -18.59 12.41
CA ARG A 40 -19.05 -18.92 11.08
C ARG A 40 -17.78 -18.13 10.76
N ALA A 41 -17.83 -16.80 10.90
CA ALA A 41 -16.68 -15.94 10.63
C ALA A 41 -15.52 -16.25 11.57
N LYS A 42 -15.80 -16.59 12.84
CA LYS A 42 -14.80 -17.08 13.80
C LYS A 42 -14.06 -18.32 13.28
N LYS A 43 -14.80 -19.34 12.84
CA LYS A 43 -14.24 -20.59 12.31
C LYS A 43 -13.43 -20.37 11.03
N LEU A 44 -13.90 -19.52 10.12
CA LEU A 44 -13.16 -19.16 8.91
C LEU A 44 -11.87 -18.38 9.25
N ARG A 45 -11.90 -17.50 10.24
CA ARG A 45 -10.71 -16.81 10.74
C ARG A 45 -9.71 -17.77 11.42
N GLU A 46 -10.20 -18.78 12.14
CA GLU A 46 -9.35 -19.84 12.70
C GLU A 46 -8.66 -20.65 11.59
N LEU A 47 -9.35 -20.92 10.46
CA LEU A 47 -8.69 -21.49 9.28
C LEU A 47 -7.58 -20.58 8.75
N TYR A 48 -7.80 -19.27 8.70
CA TYR A 48 -6.76 -18.31 8.30
C TYR A 48 -5.54 -18.37 9.22
N PHE A 49 -5.73 -18.43 10.54
CA PHE A 49 -4.62 -18.48 11.48
C PHE A 49 -3.73 -19.71 11.35
N ASN A 50 -4.32 -20.82 10.89
CA ASN A 50 -3.63 -22.08 10.64
C ASN A 50 -3.13 -22.23 9.19
N ALA A 51 -3.49 -21.30 8.30
CA ALA A 51 -3.08 -21.32 6.91
C ALA A 51 -1.72 -20.64 6.71
N LEU A 52 -0.92 -21.24 5.83
CA LEU A 52 0.36 -20.68 5.38
C LEU A 52 0.17 -19.90 4.08
N SER A 53 0.89 -18.79 3.95
CA SER A 53 1.05 -18.09 2.67
C SER A 53 1.72 -19.03 1.67
N SER A 54 0.98 -19.41 0.63
CA SER A 54 1.33 -20.51 -0.26
C SER A 54 1.25 -20.11 -1.73
N VAL A 55 2.13 -20.70 -2.54
CA VAL A 55 2.22 -20.44 -3.98
C VAL A 55 1.78 -21.65 -4.79
N SER A 56 1.03 -21.37 -5.86
CA SER A 56 0.66 -22.35 -6.90
C SER A 56 1.28 -21.97 -8.24
N VAL A 57 1.60 -22.97 -9.06
CA VAL A 57 2.04 -22.78 -10.45
C VAL A 57 0.92 -22.92 -11.48
N GLU A 58 -0.31 -23.21 -11.07
CA GLU A 58 -1.42 -23.57 -11.97
C GLU A 58 -1.82 -22.43 -12.92
N PHE A 59 -2.12 -21.25 -12.37
CA PHE A 59 -2.47 -20.07 -13.16
C PHE A 59 -1.34 -19.66 -14.12
N PRO A 60 -0.07 -19.47 -13.67
CA PRO A 60 1.00 -19.09 -14.58
C PRO A 60 1.35 -20.17 -15.60
N TYR A 61 1.14 -21.46 -15.29
CA TYR A 61 1.27 -22.54 -16.26
C TYR A 61 0.28 -22.37 -17.42
N TRP A 62 -1.01 -22.24 -17.13
CA TRP A 62 -2.04 -22.12 -18.16
C TRP A 62 -1.92 -20.83 -18.94
N TYR A 63 -1.61 -19.72 -18.27
CA TYR A 63 -1.32 -18.45 -18.92
C TYR A 63 -0.15 -18.59 -19.91
N THR A 64 1.01 -19.05 -19.44
CA THR A 64 2.23 -19.16 -20.25
C THR A 64 2.04 -20.09 -21.43
N ARG A 65 1.41 -21.25 -21.21
CA ARG A 65 1.13 -22.23 -22.26
C ARG A 65 0.34 -21.60 -23.40
N LYS A 66 -0.78 -20.94 -23.09
CA LYS A 66 -1.62 -20.34 -24.12
C LYS A 66 -0.96 -19.13 -24.77
N TYR A 67 -0.21 -18.35 -24.00
CA TYR A 67 0.56 -17.23 -24.51
C TYR A 67 1.59 -17.70 -25.55
N GLN A 68 2.31 -18.80 -25.32
CA GLN A 68 3.27 -19.36 -26.28
C GLN A 68 2.63 -19.90 -27.56
N GLU A 69 1.46 -20.55 -27.45
CA GLU A 69 0.69 -21.02 -28.61
C GLU A 69 0.31 -19.89 -29.59
N LEU A 70 0.31 -18.63 -29.11
CA LEU A 70 -0.16 -17.45 -29.82
C LEU A 70 0.98 -16.44 -30.10
N GLU A 71 2.21 -16.91 -30.37
CA GLU A 71 3.40 -16.06 -30.51
C GLU A 71 3.28 -14.88 -31.47
N HIS A 72 2.47 -15.03 -32.51
CA HIS A 72 2.30 -14.03 -33.57
C HIS A 72 0.91 -13.36 -33.56
N GLU A 73 0.13 -13.57 -32.50
CA GLU A 73 -1.15 -12.90 -32.31
C GLU A 73 -0.96 -11.45 -31.86
N ILE A 74 -1.94 -10.58 -32.14
CA ILE A 74 -1.97 -9.20 -31.67
C ILE A 74 -1.84 -9.18 -30.13
N PRO A 75 -0.92 -8.38 -29.54
CA PRO A 75 -0.58 -8.47 -28.12
C PRO A 75 -1.76 -8.45 -27.15
N VAL A 76 -2.72 -7.53 -27.34
CA VAL A 76 -3.91 -7.45 -26.45
C VAL A 76 -4.82 -8.67 -26.56
N VAL A 77 -4.98 -9.24 -27.77
CA VAL A 77 -5.78 -10.45 -28.01
C VAL A 77 -5.05 -11.67 -27.44
N ARG A 78 -3.74 -11.76 -27.63
CA ARG A 78 -2.86 -12.78 -27.06
C ARG A 78 -2.96 -12.80 -25.54
N ARG A 79 -2.84 -11.63 -24.90
CA ARG A 79 -2.99 -11.42 -23.46
C ARG A 79 -4.35 -11.90 -22.97
N ALA A 80 -5.43 -11.47 -23.62
CA ALA A 80 -6.79 -11.84 -23.23
C ALA A 80 -7.07 -13.35 -23.39
N ALA A 81 -6.57 -13.96 -24.47
CA ALA A 81 -6.71 -15.40 -24.70
C ALA A 81 -5.94 -16.22 -23.64
N ALA A 82 -4.76 -15.76 -23.24
CA ALA A 82 -3.98 -16.38 -22.16
C ALA A 82 -4.67 -16.25 -20.80
N LEU A 83 -5.21 -15.07 -20.48
CA LEU A 83 -6.04 -14.86 -19.28
C LEU A 83 -7.28 -15.76 -19.28
N LYS A 84 -8.02 -15.80 -20.41
CA LYS A 84 -9.18 -16.69 -20.58
C LYS A 84 -8.82 -18.12 -20.24
N HIS A 85 -7.70 -18.60 -20.78
CA HIS A 85 -7.23 -19.96 -20.55
C HIS A 85 -6.87 -20.20 -19.09
N ALA A 86 -6.15 -19.28 -18.44
CA ALA A 86 -5.79 -19.40 -17.03
C ALA A 86 -7.03 -19.42 -16.10
N PHE A 87 -7.97 -18.49 -16.27
CA PHE A 87 -9.22 -18.47 -15.48
C PHE A 87 -10.07 -19.72 -15.65
N SER A 88 -10.14 -20.25 -16.88
CA SER A 88 -10.97 -21.43 -17.17
C SER A 88 -10.43 -22.74 -16.58
N HIS A 89 -9.16 -22.78 -16.17
CA HIS A 89 -8.49 -24.02 -15.76
C HIS A 89 -7.98 -24.01 -14.32
N ILE A 90 -8.05 -22.87 -13.61
CA ILE A 90 -7.64 -22.84 -12.20
C ILE A 90 -8.60 -23.67 -11.35
N THR A 91 -8.06 -24.45 -10.42
CA THR A 91 -8.83 -25.33 -9.55
C THR A 91 -9.69 -24.52 -8.58
N PRO A 92 -11.04 -24.65 -8.63
CA PRO A 92 -11.92 -24.02 -7.65
C PRO A 92 -11.85 -24.75 -6.31
N VAL A 93 -11.73 -24.01 -5.21
CA VAL A 93 -11.74 -24.56 -3.84
C VAL A 93 -12.77 -23.83 -3.00
N ILE A 94 -13.66 -24.58 -2.35
CA ILE A 94 -14.66 -24.07 -1.42
C ILE A 94 -14.43 -24.70 -0.06
N TRP A 95 -14.20 -23.88 0.94
CA TRP A 95 -13.93 -24.33 2.31
C TRP A 95 -15.24 -24.54 3.07
N PRO A 96 -15.34 -25.58 3.93
CA PRO A 96 -16.54 -25.80 4.73
C PRO A 96 -16.91 -24.57 5.56
N GLY A 97 -18.19 -24.18 5.52
CA GLY A 97 -18.73 -23.02 6.20
C GLY A 97 -18.63 -21.70 5.42
N GLU A 98 -17.99 -21.66 4.25
CA GLU A 98 -18.01 -20.44 3.41
C GLU A 98 -19.42 -20.13 2.89
N LYS A 99 -19.81 -18.86 2.92
CA LYS A 99 -20.97 -18.32 2.17
C LYS A 99 -20.55 -17.53 0.94
N LEU A 100 -19.35 -16.93 0.99
CA LEU A 100 -18.67 -16.24 -0.10
C LEU A 100 -17.45 -17.08 -0.52
N VAL A 101 -17.35 -17.40 -1.79
CA VAL A 101 -16.32 -18.30 -2.36
C VAL A 101 -15.40 -17.55 -3.33
N GLY A 102 -14.32 -18.20 -3.77
CA GLY A 102 -13.31 -17.57 -4.62
C GLY A 102 -11.97 -17.41 -3.92
N GLY A 103 -10.91 -17.26 -4.69
CA GLY A 103 -9.55 -17.07 -4.19
C GLY A 103 -8.56 -17.00 -5.34
N LYS A 104 -7.36 -16.46 -5.09
CA LYS A 104 -6.35 -16.32 -6.15
C LYS A 104 -5.82 -17.67 -6.63
N ALA A 105 -5.70 -18.65 -5.73
CA ALA A 105 -5.22 -20.00 -5.99
C ALA A 105 -5.94 -21.02 -5.08
N ALA A 106 -5.67 -22.32 -5.28
CA ALA A 106 -6.27 -23.43 -4.52
C ALA A 106 -5.83 -23.54 -3.04
N TYR A 107 -5.25 -22.48 -2.47
CA TYR A 107 -4.85 -22.38 -1.07
C TYR A 107 -5.65 -21.27 -0.38
N TYR A 108 -5.91 -21.42 0.93
CA TYR A 108 -6.66 -20.41 1.68
C TYR A 108 -5.95 -19.05 1.67
N ARG A 109 -4.63 -19.03 1.89
CA ARG A 109 -3.73 -17.88 1.65
C ARG A 109 -2.88 -18.12 0.40
N GLY A 110 -3.54 -18.17 -0.74
CA GLY A 110 -2.91 -18.53 -2.02
C GLY A 110 -2.48 -17.34 -2.87
N SER A 111 -1.33 -17.46 -3.52
CA SER A 111 -0.91 -16.57 -4.61
C SER A 111 -0.11 -17.37 -5.67
N PHE A 112 0.43 -16.69 -6.68
CA PHE A 112 1.21 -17.33 -7.74
C PHE A 112 2.20 -16.34 -8.38
N PRO A 113 3.33 -16.83 -8.93
CA PRO A 113 4.30 -15.98 -9.62
C PRO A 113 3.77 -15.49 -10.96
N MET A 114 4.26 -14.33 -11.39
CA MET A 114 3.97 -13.75 -12.69
C MET A 114 5.27 -13.56 -13.48
N PRO A 115 5.86 -14.64 -14.02
CA PRO A 115 7.17 -14.61 -14.66
C PRO A 115 7.22 -13.74 -15.93
N TRP A 116 6.07 -13.35 -16.49
CA TRP A 116 6.00 -12.36 -17.57
C TRP A 116 6.28 -10.92 -17.10
N LEU A 117 6.18 -10.64 -15.81
CA LEU A 117 6.58 -9.36 -15.22
C LEU A 117 8.05 -9.38 -14.82
N SER A 118 8.44 -10.29 -13.93
CA SER A 118 9.83 -10.54 -13.52
C SER A 118 9.97 -11.98 -13.04
N GLU A 119 11.12 -12.59 -13.33
CA GLU A 119 11.43 -13.99 -13.05
C GLU A 119 12.65 -14.18 -12.13
N GLY A 120 13.42 -13.13 -11.85
CA GLY A 120 14.71 -13.24 -11.17
C GLY A 120 14.62 -13.45 -9.64
N PHE A 121 13.73 -12.72 -8.97
CA PHE A 121 13.75 -12.60 -7.50
C PHE A 121 13.39 -13.89 -6.73
N PHE A 122 12.73 -14.85 -7.39
CA PHE A 122 12.31 -16.11 -6.78
C PHE A 122 13.16 -17.31 -7.20
N MET A 123 14.25 -17.07 -7.93
CA MET A 123 15.26 -18.09 -8.25
C MET A 123 16.19 -18.28 -7.05
N ALA A 124 16.91 -19.41 -7.01
CA ALA A 124 17.92 -19.65 -5.97
C ALA A 124 18.98 -18.55 -5.99
N LYS A 125 19.58 -18.21 -4.84
CA LYS A 125 20.55 -17.11 -4.76
C LYS A 125 21.74 -17.33 -5.70
N GLU A 126 22.18 -18.57 -5.84
CA GLU A 126 23.30 -18.95 -6.71
C GLU A 126 22.91 -19.01 -8.19
N ASP A 127 21.61 -18.90 -8.51
CA ASP A 127 21.12 -18.96 -9.88
C ASP A 127 21.49 -17.67 -10.65
N GLU A 128 21.88 -17.83 -11.91
CA GLU A 128 22.26 -16.73 -12.80
C GLU A 128 21.17 -15.66 -12.92
N LEU A 129 19.88 -16.04 -12.88
CA LEU A 129 18.78 -15.08 -12.94
C LEU A 129 18.68 -14.22 -11.67
N TYR A 130 18.95 -14.81 -10.49
CA TYR A 130 18.97 -14.06 -9.24
C TYR A 130 20.19 -13.13 -9.20
N GLN A 131 21.36 -13.63 -9.59
CA GLN A 131 22.58 -12.83 -9.62
C GLN A 131 22.47 -11.65 -10.61
N ALA A 132 21.82 -11.86 -11.77
CA ALA A 132 21.52 -10.78 -12.69
C ALA A 132 20.55 -9.74 -12.10
N ALA A 133 19.49 -10.16 -11.40
CA ALA A 133 18.58 -9.23 -10.72
C ALA A 133 19.30 -8.41 -9.62
N LEU A 134 20.21 -9.05 -8.87
CA LEU A 134 21.03 -8.39 -7.86
C LEU A 134 22.00 -7.38 -8.47
N SER A 135 22.71 -7.74 -9.54
CA SER A 135 23.69 -6.84 -10.18
C SER A 135 23.08 -5.57 -10.74
N LYS A 136 21.82 -5.66 -11.23
CA LYS A 136 21.02 -4.54 -11.76
C LYS A 136 20.40 -3.66 -10.66
N GLY A 137 20.55 -4.05 -9.39
CA GLY A 137 19.98 -3.35 -8.23
C GLY A 137 18.57 -3.80 -7.83
N GLY A 138 17.84 -4.53 -8.69
CA GLY A 138 16.44 -4.93 -8.48
C GLY A 138 16.19 -5.86 -7.29
N ALA A 139 17.22 -6.54 -6.79
CA ALA A 139 17.17 -7.36 -5.57
C ALA A 139 17.92 -6.76 -4.37
N SER A 140 18.47 -5.55 -4.45
CA SER A 140 19.27 -4.96 -3.35
C SER A 140 18.42 -4.70 -2.10
N ALA A 141 17.17 -4.26 -2.30
CA ALA A 141 16.22 -4.06 -1.23
C ALA A 141 15.86 -5.38 -0.50
N ASP A 142 15.96 -6.53 -1.16
CA ASP A 142 15.68 -7.84 -0.57
C ASP A 142 16.68 -8.18 0.53
N GLU A 143 17.93 -7.75 0.41
CA GLU A 143 18.99 -8.05 1.38
C GLU A 143 18.83 -7.32 2.72
N VAL A 144 18.15 -6.17 2.70
CA VAL A 144 17.95 -5.31 3.88
C VAL A 144 16.52 -5.39 4.43
N SER A 145 15.61 -6.05 3.71
CA SER A 145 14.22 -6.24 4.12
C SER A 145 14.02 -7.49 4.96
N LYS A 146 13.12 -7.42 5.95
CA LYS A 146 12.88 -8.52 6.91
C LYS A 146 11.38 -8.76 7.12
N PHE A 147 11.01 -10.03 7.29
CA PHE A 147 9.68 -10.46 7.75
C PHE A 147 9.69 -10.93 9.20
N GLY A 148 8.51 -10.91 9.81
CA GLY A 148 8.24 -11.72 10.99
C GLY A 148 8.15 -13.19 10.59
N ALA A 149 8.86 -14.06 11.31
CA ALA A 149 8.84 -15.51 11.08
C ALA A 149 7.60 -16.20 11.69
N GLY A 150 6.71 -15.44 12.32
CA GLY A 150 5.48 -15.96 12.93
C GLY A 150 4.27 -15.92 11.99
N GLY A 151 3.13 -16.38 12.51
CA GLY A 151 1.86 -16.38 11.78
C GLY A 151 1.86 -17.34 10.59
N GLY A 152 1.41 -16.86 9.42
CA GLY A 152 1.33 -17.67 8.20
C GLY A 152 2.53 -17.56 7.25
N ASN A 153 3.56 -16.78 7.59
CA ASN A 153 4.72 -16.60 6.72
C ASN A 153 5.60 -17.87 6.71
N VAL A 154 6.01 -18.31 5.53
CA VAL A 154 6.97 -19.40 5.34
C VAL A 154 8.33 -18.78 5.01
N THR A 155 9.09 -18.43 6.06
CA THR A 155 10.40 -17.77 5.92
C THR A 155 11.57 -18.76 5.80
N GLN A 156 11.31 -20.06 6.02
CA GLN A 156 12.28 -21.14 5.94
C GLN A 156 11.61 -22.40 5.37
N SER A 157 12.37 -23.21 4.63
CA SER A 157 11.90 -24.50 4.11
C SER A 157 11.75 -25.53 5.24
N PHE A 158 10.72 -26.37 5.18
CA PHE A 158 10.51 -27.46 6.13
C PHE A 158 9.74 -28.62 5.48
N GLY A 159 10.11 -29.86 5.82
CA GLY A 159 9.49 -31.05 5.22
C GLY A 159 9.54 -31.01 3.68
N ASN A 160 8.36 -31.08 3.05
CA ASN A 160 8.21 -30.99 1.58
C ASN A 160 7.79 -29.58 1.11
N VAL A 161 7.95 -28.55 1.94
CA VAL A 161 7.65 -27.15 1.62
C VAL A 161 8.96 -26.36 1.50
N VAL A 162 9.12 -25.69 0.37
CA VAL A 162 10.25 -24.80 0.09
C VAL A 162 9.82 -23.35 0.29
N SER A 163 10.61 -22.59 1.05
CA SER A 163 10.43 -21.15 1.21
C SER A 163 10.95 -20.41 -0.03
N ILE A 164 10.10 -19.60 -0.65
CA ILE A 164 10.41 -18.78 -1.83
C ILE A 164 10.09 -17.32 -1.54
N ALA A 165 10.95 -16.42 -2.04
CA ALA A 165 10.87 -14.97 -1.84
C ALA A 165 10.67 -14.62 -0.35
N GLY A 166 11.33 -15.38 0.54
CA GLY A 166 11.35 -15.21 2.00
C GLY A 166 10.00 -15.17 2.73
N LYS A 167 8.88 -15.49 2.07
CA LYS A 167 7.52 -15.47 2.67
C LYS A 167 6.66 -16.67 2.28
N PHE A 168 6.82 -17.21 1.07
CA PHE A 168 5.84 -18.13 0.49
C PHE A 168 6.30 -19.58 0.54
N GLY A 169 5.41 -20.48 0.94
CA GLY A 169 5.61 -21.91 0.81
C GLY A 169 5.20 -22.40 -0.58
N ILE A 170 6.08 -23.14 -1.25
CA ILE A 170 5.72 -23.96 -2.42
C ILE A 170 5.97 -25.42 -2.08
N ARG A 171 5.15 -26.32 -2.64
CA ARG A 171 5.41 -27.77 -2.52
C ARG A 171 6.63 -28.15 -3.36
N ALA A 172 7.51 -28.98 -2.82
CA ALA A 172 8.78 -29.35 -3.46
C ALA A 172 8.59 -29.93 -4.88
N GLU A 173 7.50 -30.67 -5.11
CA GLU A 173 7.14 -31.23 -6.41
C GLU A 173 6.72 -30.19 -7.46
N GLU A 174 6.32 -28.98 -7.06
CA GLU A 174 5.96 -27.89 -7.97
C GLU A 174 7.16 -27.02 -8.34
N VAL A 175 8.28 -27.12 -7.61
CA VAL A 175 9.50 -26.34 -7.87
C VAL A 175 10.04 -26.53 -9.30
N PRO A 176 10.12 -27.76 -9.87
CA PRO A 176 10.56 -27.93 -11.26
C PRO A 176 9.67 -27.20 -12.27
N ALA A 177 8.35 -27.14 -12.03
CA ALA A 177 7.43 -26.41 -12.88
C ALA A 177 7.64 -24.89 -12.76
N LEU A 178 7.84 -24.38 -11.54
CA LEU A 178 8.19 -22.99 -11.28
C LEU A 178 9.46 -22.56 -12.05
N LEU A 179 10.54 -23.35 -11.93
CA LEU A 179 11.80 -23.06 -12.59
C LEU A 179 11.65 -23.07 -14.12
N LYS A 180 10.89 -24.04 -14.66
CA LYS A 180 10.60 -24.08 -16.10
C LYS A 180 9.83 -22.85 -16.56
N LEU A 181 8.87 -22.36 -15.77
CA LEU A 181 8.12 -21.14 -16.06
C LEU A 181 9.04 -19.92 -16.08
N ALA A 182 9.88 -19.73 -15.07
CA ALA A 182 10.86 -18.62 -15.05
C ALA A 182 11.76 -18.62 -16.29
N ARG A 183 12.39 -19.76 -16.59
CA ARG A 183 13.29 -19.92 -17.75
C ARG A 183 12.60 -19.70 -19.10
N THR A 184 11.28 -19.90 -19.17
CA THR A 184 10.49 -19.68 -20.39
C THR A 184 10.34 -18.19 -20.72
N TRP A 185 10.31 -17.35 -19.68
CA TRP A 185 10.12 -15.89 -19.80
C TRP A 185 11.43 -15.10 -19.76
N ALA A 186 12.56 -15.74 -19.44
CA ALA A 186 13.88 -15.14 -19.55
C ALA A 186 14.10 -14.48 -20.92
N GLY A 187 14.53 -13.22 -20.91
CA GLY A 187 14.73 -12.36 -22.08
C GLY A 187 13.45 -11.78 -22.67
N LYS A 188 12.29 -12.01 -22.06
CA LYS A 188 10.96 -11.62 -22.59
C LYS A 188 10.05 -10.95 -21.56
N SER A 189 10.38 -11.02 -20.27
CA SER A 189 9.60 -10.37 -19.22
C SER A 189 9.66 -8.84 -19.34
N VAL A 190 8.73 -8.16 -18.66
CA VAL A 190 8.74 -6.69 -18.59
C VAL A 190 10.04 -6.19 -17.97
N ASP A 191 10.54 -6.87 -16.94
CA ASP A 191 11.85 -6.63 -16.32
C ASP A 191 12.99 -6.73 -17.33
N ASP A 192 13.15 -7.86 -18.02
CA ASP A 192 14.27 -8.07 -18.94
C ASP A 192 14.23 -7.14 -20.17
N LEU A 193 13.05 -6.92 -20.74
CA LEU A 193 12.89 -5.95 -21.81
C LEU A 193 13.12 -4.53 -21.29
N GLY A 194 12.60 -4.20 -20.11
CA GLY A 194 12.80 -2.93 -19.41
C GLY A 194 14.28 -2.63 -19.29
N HIS A 195 15.01 -3.55 -18.68
CA HIS A 195 16.45 -3.50 -18.48
C HIS A 195 17.21 -3.26 -19.79
N LYS A 196 16.89 -4.01 -20.85
CA LYS A 196 17.53 -3.87 -22.17
C LYS A 196 17.42 -2.44 -22.72
N TYR A 197 16.27 -1.79 -22.57
CA TYR A 197 16.03 -0.47 -23.14
C TYR A 197 16.42 0.68 -22.20
N GLU A 198 16.29 0.50 -20.88
CA GLU A 198 16.72 1.52 -19.92
C GLU A 198 18.24 1.73 -19.93
N GLN A 199 19.02 0.70 -20.28
CA GLN A 199 20.48 0.81 -20.52
C GLN A 199 20.85 1.79 -21.63
N MET A 200 19.90 2.16 -22.50
CA MET A 200 20.12 3.16 -23.56
C MET A 200 19.95 4.61 -23.05
N VAL A 201 19.44 4.79 -21.83
CA VAL A 201 19.33 6.11 -21.19
C VAL A 201 20.74 6.56 -20.78
N PRO A 202 21.19 7.77 -21.16
CA PRO A 202 22.54 8.24 -20.81
C PRO A 202 22.86 8.18 -19.32
N GLU A 203 21.86 8.46 -18.47
CA GLU A 203 21.98 8.46 -17.01
C GLU A 203 21.78 7.06 -16.37
N TYR A 204 21.71 5.98 -17.16
CA TYR A 204 21.45 4.63 -16.64
C TYR A 204 22.45 4.19 -15.57
N SER A 205 23.74 4.52 -15.73
CA SER A 205 24.76 4.20 -14.73
C SER A 205 24.46 4.82 -13.36
N VAL A 206 23.89 6.03 -13.34
CA VAL A 206 23.43 6.69 -12.11
C VAL A 206 22.22 5.96 -11.55
N LYS A 207 21.24 5.61 -12.38
CA LYS A 207 20.06 4.81 -11.96
C LYS A 207 20.48 3.51 -11.30
N GLU A 208 21.41 2.77 -11.90
CA GLU A 208 21.89 1.50 -11.36
C GLU A 208 22.50 1.67 -9.95
N GLN A 209 23.33 2.69 -9.75
CA GLN A 209 23.91 2.99 -8.43
C GLN A 209 22.85 3.45 -7.41
N VAL A 210 21.87 4.24 -7.84
CA VAL A 210 20.72 4.67 -7.02
C VAL A 210 19.90 3.48 -6.54
N MET A 211 19.65 2.49 -7.40
CA MET A 211 18.94 1.27 -7.03
C MET A 211 19.77 0.38 -6.10
N ARG A 212 21.06 0.18 -6.38
CA ARG A 212 21.98 -0.63 -5.57
C ARG A 212 22.20 -0.07 -4.15
N SER A 213 22.20 1.25 -4.02
CA SER A 213 22.30 1.94 -2.73
C SER A 213 20.97 2.03 -1.97
N VAL A 214 19.86 1.56 -2.58
CA VAL A 214 18.49 1.60 -2.03
C VAL A 214 18.03 3.04 -1.72
N ILE A 215 18.56 4.02 -2.48
CA ILE A 215 18.04 5.39 -2.47
C ILE A 215 16.62 5.39 -3.02
N CYS A 216 16.39 4.66 -4.11
CA CYS A 216 15.06 4.28 -4.57
C CYS A 216 14.76 2.85 -4.12
N MET A 217 13.60 2.62 -3.52
CA MET A 217 13.28 1.33 -2.89
C MET A 217 13.10 0.18 -3.88
N PHE A 218 12.44 0.39 -5.03
CA PHE A 218 12.22 -0.64 -6.05
C PHE A 218 11.82 -0.01 -7.41
N ASP A 219 12.02 -0.76 -8.49
CA ASP A 219 11.60 -0.36 -9.84
C ASP A 219 10.09 -0.49 -10.03
N SER A 220 9.48 0.39 -10.83
CA SER A 220 8.02 0.54 -10.85
C SER A 220 7.32 -0.37 -11.86
N GLY A 221 7.81 -0.44 -13.10
CA GLY A 221 7.03 -0.91 -14.25
C GLY A 221 6.79 -2.42 -14.33
N TYR A 222 7.51 -3.23 -13.57
CA TYR A 222 7.35 -4.69 -13.52
C TYR A 222 7.02 -5.23 -12.14
N THR A 223 7.35 -4.48 -11.07
CA THR A 223 7.17 -4.95 -9.70
C THR A 223 5.71 -4.94 -9.27
N LEU A 224 5.05 -3.78 -9.44
CA LEU A 224 3.63 -3.58 -9.13
C LEU A 224 3.04 -2.55 -10.11
N PRO A 225 2.91 -2.90 -11.41
CA PRO A 225 2.52 -1.95 -12.45
C PRO A 225 1.06 -1.47 -12.34
N GLN A 226 0.23 -2.26 -11.66
CA GLN A 226 -1.14 -1.91 -11.29
C GLN A 226 -1.29 -1.83 -9.76
N GLY A 227 -2.40 -1.26 -9.30
CA GLY A 227 -2.65 -1.05 -7.88
C GLY A 227 -2.35 0.36 -7.40
N ARG A 228 -2.45 0.57 -6.08
CA ARG A 228 -2.60 1.92 -5.49
C ARG A 228 -3.65 2.71 -6.27
N GLU A 229 -4.78 2.08 -6.51
CA GLU A 229 -5.88 2.59 -7.32
C GLU A 229 -7.21 2.08 -6.78
N VAL A 230 -8.30 2.67 -7.25
CA VAL A 230 -9.65 2.22 -6.92
C VAL A 230 -10.22 1.46 -8.12
N ILE A 231 -10.72 0.25 -7.91
CA ILE A 231 -11.41 -0.53 -8.94
C ILE A 231 -12.82 0.05 -9.19
N ASN A 232 -13.44 -0.30 -10.32
CA ASN A 232 -14.81 0.08 -10.62
C ASN A 232 -15.66 -1.16 -10.90
N TYR A 233 -16.69 -1.38 -10.08
CA TYR A 233 -17.56 -2.56 -10.19
C TYR A 233 -18.81 -2.32 -11.04
N TYR A 234 -19.01 -1.10 -11.55
CA TYR A 234 -20.27 -0.69 -12.18
C TYR A 234 -20.68 -1.60 -13.33
N TYR A 235 -19.79 -1.84 -14.30
CA TYR A 235 -20.17 -2.49 -15.55
C TYR A 235 -20.73 -3.91 -15.34
N PRO A 236 -20.06 -4.82 -14.61
CA PRO A 236 -20.64 -6.15 -14.40
C PRO A 236 -21.87 -6.12 -13.49
N LEU A 237 -21.90 -5.23 -12.49
CA LEU A 237 -23.06 -5.07 -11.61
C LEU A 237 -24.30 -4.49 -12.31
N GLN A 238 -24.11 -3.71 -13.37
CA GLN A 238 -25.20 -3.12 -14.16
C GLN A 238 -25.70 -4.09 -15.24
N TYR A 239 -24.79 -4.76 -15.96
CA TYR A 239 -25.13 -5.46 -17.20
C TYR A 239 -25.07 -6.98 -17.09
N GLY A 240 -24.41 -7.54 -16.07
CA GLY A 240 -23.97 -8.93 -16.07
C GLY A 240 -22.93 -9.22 -17.17
N TYR A 241 -22.29 -10.38 -17.12
CA TYR A 241 -21.28 -10.73 -18.12
C TYR A 241 -21.87 -10.97 -19.52
N ASP A 242 -23.08 -11.54 -19.64
CA ASP A 242 -23.75 -11.73 -20.93
C ASP A 242 -24.05 -10.38 -21.60
N GLY A 243 -24.52 -9.39 -20.82
CA GLY A 243 -24.82 -8.05 -21.32
C GLY A 243 -23.56 -7.34 -21.80
N LEU A 244 -22.45 -7.47 -21.08
CA LEU A 244 -21.15 -6.92 -21.50
C LEU A 244 -20.59 -7.61 -22.74
N ILE A 245 -20.72 -8.94 -22.85
CA ILE A 245 -20.31 -9.67 -24.06
C ILE A 245 -21.15 -9.23 -25.27
N ALA A 246 -22.47 -9.07 -25.10
CA ALA A 246 -23.33 -8.58 -26.16
C ALA A 246 -22.94 -7.15 -26.59
N MET A 247 -22.70 -6.26 -25.64
CA MET A 247 -22.22 -4.90 -25.88
C MET A 247 -20.88 -4.90 -26.61
N ALA A 248 -19.91 -5.71 -26.17
CA ALA A 248 -18.60 -5.82 -26.82
C ALA A 248 -18.72 -6.38 -28.24
N LYS A 249 -19.58 -7.38 -28.49
CA LYS A 249 -19.85 -7.91 -29.84
C LYS A 249 -20.43 -6.86 -30.77
N GLU A 250 -21.40 -6.07 -30.29
CA GLU A 250 -21.98 -4.97 -31.06
C GLU A 250 -20.93 -3.90 -31.39
N ARG A 251 -20.18 -3.43 -30.38
CA ARG A 251 -19.13 -2.42 -30.56
C ARG A 251 -18.01 -2.92 -31.47
N LYS A 252 -17.59 -4.18 -31.31
CA LYS A 252 -16.64 -4.88 -32.20
C LYS A 252 -17.11 -4.84 -33.65
N ALA A 253 -18.36 -5.22 -33.92
CA ALA A 253 -18.92 -5.22 -35.27
C ALA A 253 -18.99 -3.80 -35.87
N ARG A 254 -19.29 -2.78 -35.05
CA ARG A 254 -19.36 -1.38 -35.49
C ARG A 254 -18.00 -0.82 -35.93
N VAL A 255 -16.93 -1.17 -35.23
CA VAL A 255 -15.57 -0.63 -35.47
C VAL A 255 -14.70 -1.51 -36.36
N ALA A 256 -15.12 -2.74 -36.66
CA ALA A 256 -14.36 -3.68 -37.47
C ALA A 256 -13.96 -3.08 -38.83
N GLY A 257 -12.65 -3.01 -39.11
CA GLY A 257 -12.13 -2.45 -40.35
C GLY A 257 -12.17 -0.92 -40.44
N ARG A 258 -12.53 -0.21 -39.37
CA ARG A 258 -12.73 1.25 -39.38
C ARG A 258 -11.78 1.95 -38.41
N ALA A 259 -10.98 2.86 -38.94
CA ALA A 259 -10.11 3.72 -38.14
C ALA A 259 -10.82 4.96 -37.56
N ASP A 260 -11.98 5.35 -38.13
CA ASP A 260 -12.81 6.50 -37.72
C ASP A 260 -12.04 7.80 -37.44
N GLY A 261 -11.03 8.10 -38.26
CA GLY A 261 -10.24 9.34 -38.16
C GLY A 261 -9.03 9.25 -37.21
N ASP A 262 -8.83 8.13 -36.52
CA ASP A 262 -7.62 7.87 -35.71
C ASP A 262 -6.69 6.89 -36.45
N GLY A 263 -5.64 7.44 -37.07
CA GLY A 263 -4.67 6.66 -37.85
C GLY A 263 -3.65 5.88 -37.03
N LEU A 264 -3.62 6.03 -35.70
CA LEU A 264 -2.63 5.38 -34.84
C LEU A 264 -3.25 4.19 -34.11
N ILE A 265 -4.37 4.40 -33.42
CA ILE A 265 -5.00 3.39 -32.55
C ILE A 265 -6.48 3.15 -32.89
N GLY A 266 -7.00 3.76 -33.96
CA GLY A 266 -8.41 3.60 -34.35
C GLY A 266 -8.80 2.15 -34.68
N MET A 267 -7.86 1.38 -35.24
CA MET A 267 -8.04 -0.06 -35.50
C MET A 267 -7.96 -0.91 -34.24
N ASP A 268 -7.26 -0.45 -33.19
CA ASP A 268 -7.07 -1.21 -31.95
C ASP A 268 -8.39 -1.44 -31.20
N ARG A 269 -9.42 -0.62 -31.49
CA ARG A 269 -10.77 -0.80 -30.95
C ARG A 269 -11.34 -2.18 -31.25
N LEU A 270 -11.12 -2.69 -32.46
CA LEU A 270 -11.54 -4.04 -32.84
C LEU A 270 -10.91 -5.09 -31.91
N TYR A 271 -9.60 -4.98 -31.71
CA TYR A 271 -8.81 -5.94 -30.93
C TYR A 271 -9.13 -5.85 -29.45
N PHE A 272 -9.37 -4.64 -28.94
CA PHE A 272 -9.80 -4.44 -27.56
C PHE A 272 -11.15 -5.07 -27.28
N TYR A 273 -12.18 -4.84 -28.11
CA TYR A 273 -13.49 -5.47 -27.89
C TYR A 273 -13.44 -6.99 -28.03
N GLU A 274 -12.60 -7.53 -28.91
CA GLU A 274 -12.36 -8.98 -28.94
C GLU A 274 -11.73 -9.49 -27.64
N SER A 275 -10.75 -8.76 -27.13
CA SER A 275 -10.06 -9.08 -25.88
C SER A 275 -11.02 -9.04 -24.68
N VAL A 276 -11.95 -8.08 -24.66
CA VAL A 276 -13.03 -7.99 -23.66
C VAL A 276 -13.92 -9.22 -23.70
N ILE A 277 -14.32 -9.69 -24.89
CA ILE A 277 -15.15 -10.91 -25.03
C ILE A 277 -14.39 -12.12 -24.47
N LEU A 278 -13.13 -12.31 -24.87
CA LEU A 278 -12.33 -13.45 -24.44
C LEU A 278 -12.16 -13.50 -22.92
N VAL A 279 -11.78 -12.38 -22.30
CA VAL A 279 -11.55 -12.36 -20.85
C VAL A 279 -12.84 -12.57 -20.07
N LEU A 280 -13.96 -12.00 -20.53
CA LEU A 280 -15.27 -12.22 -19.92
C LEU A 280 -15.67 -13.69 -20.00
N GLU A 281 -15.55 -14.33 -21.16
CA GLU A 281 -15.82 -15.78 -21.31
C GLU A 281 -14.97 -16.65 -20.38
N GLY A 282 -13.70 -16.27 -20.15
CA GLY A 282 -12.83 -16.95 -19.18
C GLY A 282 -13.31 -16.80 -17.74
N ILE A 283 -13.80 -15.62 -17.38
CA ILE A 283 -14.36 -15.34 -16.05
C ILE A 283 -15.70 -16.06 -15.85
N GLN A 284 -16.55 -16.13 -16.88
CA GLN A 284 -17.77 -16.93 -16.85
C GLN A 284 -17.44 -18.41 -16.58
N ALA A 285 -16.48 -18.97 -17.32
CA ALA A 285 -16.02 -20.34 -17.10
C ALA A 285 -15.49 -20.54 -15.67
N TRP A 286 -14.72 -19.59 -15.16
CA TRP A 286 -14.22 -19.66 -13.78
C TRP A 286 -15.33 -19.65 -12.74
N HIS A 287 -16.37 -18.84 -12.92
CA HIS A 287 -17.54 -18.83 -12.03
C HIS A 287 -18.30 -20.16 -12.10
N LEU A 288 -18.49 -20.70 -13.30
CA LEU A 288 -19.14 -21.99 -13.51
C LEU A 288 -18.33 -23.16 -12.93
N ASN A 289 -16.99 -23.08 -12.91
CA ASN A 289 -16.14 -24.06 -12.22
C ASN A 289 -16.40 -24.07 -10.71
N TYR A 290 -16.54 -22.89 -10.08
CA TYR A 290 -16.96 -22.81 -8.68
C TYR A 290 -18.36 -23.36 -8.44
N ALA A 291 -19.31 -23.09 -9.35
CA ALA A 291 -20.63 -23.68 -9.25
C ALA A 291 -20.60 -25.22 -9.34
N GLN A 292 -19.83 -25.76 -10.29
CA GLN A 292 -19.65 -27.19 -10.44
C GLN A 292 -19.04 -27.82 -9.18
N GLU A 293 -18.04 -27.18 -8.59
CA GLU A 293 -17.43 -27.66 -7.35
C GLU A 293 -18.43 -27.61 -6.18
N ALA A 294 -19.22 -26.54 -6.07
CA ALA A 294 -20.28 -26.45 -5.07
C ALA A 294 -21.33 -27.56 -5.24
N ARG A 295 -21.78 -27.85 -6.47
CA ARG A 295 -22.69 -28.98 -6.76
C ARG A 295 -22.06 -30.32 -6.38
N ARG A 296 -20.76 -30.52 -6.68
CA ARG A 296 -20.03 -31.74 -6.30
C ARG A 296 -19.97 -31.89 -4.79
N LEU A 297 -19.63 -30.84 -4.05
CA LEU A 297 -19.60 -30.84 -2.59
C LEU A 297 -20.99 -31.09 -1.99
N ALA A 298 -22.04 -30.46 -2.51
CA ALA A 298 -23.42 -30.71 -2.09
C ALA A 298 -23.83 -32.18 -2.26
N SER A 299 -23.41 -32.83 -3.36
CA SER A 299 -23.71 -34.24 -3.62
C SER A 299 -23.01 -35.20 -2.65
N ALA A 300 -21.87 -34.79 -2.09
CA ALA A 300 -21.07 -35.57 -1.14
C ALA A 300 -21.31 -35.18 0.33
N CYS A 301 -22.06 -34.12 0.61
CA CYS A 301 -22.29 -33.60 1.96
C CYS A 301 -23.49 -34.28 2.64
N SER A 302 -23.27 -34.86 3.81
CA SER A 302 -24.33 -35.48 4.62
C SER A 302 -25.05 -34.51 5.56
N ASP A 303 -24.43 -33.37 5.88
CA ASP A 303 -25.04 -32.34 6.74
C ASP A 303 -26.05 -31.52 5.92
N PRO A 304 -27.36 -31.55 6.24
CA PRO A 304 -28.38 -30.88 5.44
C PRO A 304 -28.19 -29.36 5.37
N VAL A 305 -27.65 -28.73 6.43
CA VAL A 305 -27.42 -27.27 6.44
C VAL A 305 -26.29 -26.92 5.48
N GLN A 306 -25.12 -27.53 5.65
CA GLN A 306 -23.98 -27.27 4.77
C GLN A 306 -24.28 -27.65 3.31
N LYS A 307 -25.06 -28.71 3.08
CA LYS A 307 -25.50 -29.10 1.73
C LYS A 307 -26.34 -27.99 1.08
N ALA A 308 -27.33 -27.45 1.79
CA ALA A 308 -28.15 -26.35 1.28
C ALA A 308 -27.28 -25.11 0.97
N GLU A 309 -26.31 -24.79 1.84
CA GLU A 309 -25.38 -23.69 1.58
C GLU A 309 -24.55 -23.90 0.31
N TYR A 310 -24.10 -25.13 0.03
CA TYR A 310 -23.42 -25.45 -1.23
C TYR A 310 -24.34 -25.33 -2.44
N GLU A 311 -25.60 -25.74 -2.33
CA GLU A 311 -26.60 -25.55 -3.40
C GLU A 311 -26.85 -24.07 -3.67
N GLU A 312 -26.95 -23.24 -2.63
CA GLU A 312 -27.07 -21.79 -2.75
C GLU A 312 -25.83 -21.14 -3.37
N ILE A 313 -24.62 -21.60 -3.02
CA ILE A 313 -23.38 -21.13 -3.67
C ILE A 313 -23.42 -21.47 -5.16
N ALA A 314 -23.81 -22.69 -5.51
CA ALA A 314 -23.88 -23.11 -6.91
C ALA A 314 -24.86 -22.24 -7.70
N GLU A 315 -26.07 -22.01 -7.17
CA GLU A 315 -27.08 -21.15 -7.81
C GLU A 315 -26.60 -19.70 -7.94
N CYS A 316 -25.95 -19.16 -6.90
CA CYS A 316 -25.36 -17.83 -6.94
C CYS A 316 -24.32 -17.74 -8.06
N MET A 317 -23.34 -18.65 -8.09
CA MET A 317 -22.26 -18.65 -9.06
C MET A 317 -22.74 -18.90 -10.49
N GLU A 318 -23.71 -19.80 -10.70
CA GLU A 318 -24.39 -20.02 -12.00
C GLU A 318 -25.07 -18.74 -12.49
N TRP A 319 -25.74 -18.00 -11.59
CA TRP A 319 -26.41 -16.77 -11.95
C TRP A 319 -25.45 -15.65 -12.31
N ILE A 320 -24.51 -15.32 -11.41
CA ILE A 320 -23.59 -14.19 -11.59
C ILE A 320 -22.53 -14.43 -12.67
N ALA A 321 -22.33 -15.69 -13.09
CA ALA A 321 -21.58 -16.01 -14.30
C ALA A 321 -22.21 -15.40 -15.56
N HIS A 322 -23.48 -14.99 -15.53
CA HIS A 322 -24.20 -14.54 -16.73
C HIS A 322 -24.92 -13.20 -16.54
N LYS A 323 -25.63 -13.02 -15.42
CA LYS A 323 -26.66 -11.99 -15.28
C LYS A 323 -26.30 -10.93 -14.23
N GLN A 324 -27.03 -9.81 -14.27
CA GLN A 324 -27.00 -8.81 -13.21
C GLN A 324 -27.39 -9.47 -11.86
N PRO A 325 -26.66 -9.22 -10.76
CA PRO A 325 -27.00 -9.74 -9.44
C PRO A 325 -28.41 -9.33 -8.99
N ARG A 326 -29.15 -10.27 -8.41
CA ARG A 326 -30.53 -10.08 -7.92
C ARG A 326 -30.58 -9.67 -6.46
N THR A 327 -29.64 -10.16 -5.66
CA THR A 327 -29.60 -10.03 -4.21
C THR A 327 -28.30 -9.40 -3.74
N PHE A 328 -28.27 -8.94 -2.49
CA PHE A 328 -27.08 -8.42 -1.84
C PHE A 328 -25.94 -9.45 -1.81
N ARG A 329 -26.26 -10.72 -1.50
CA ARG A 329 -25.28 -11.81 -1.49
C ARG A 329 -24.64 -12.01 -2.87
N GLU A 330 -25.45 -12.06 -3.93
CA GLU A 330 -24.95 -12.20 -5.30
C GLU A 330 -24.08 -11.01 -5.70
N ALA A 331 -24.48 -9.78 -5.35
CA ALA A 331 -23.71 -8.58 -5.65
C ALA A 331 -22.36 -8.55 -4.90
N LEU A 332 -22.35 -8.92 -3.62
CA LEU A 332 -21.13 -9.02 -2.82
C LEU A 332 -20.20 -10.14 -3.32
N GLN A 333 -20.75 -11.30 -3.69
CA GLN A 333 -20.01 -12.41 -4.31
C GLN A 333 -19.39 -11.98 -5.65
N MET A 334 -20.16 -11.29 -6.50
CA MET A 334 -19.66 -10.80 -7.79
C MET A 334 -18.56 -9.76 -7.61
N VAL A 335 -18.72 -8.81 -6.69
CA VAL A 335 -17.68 -7.85 -6.32
C VAL A 335 -16.39 -8.56 -5.90
N TYR A 336 -16.47 -9.57 -5.03
CA TYR A 336 -15.29 -10.30 -4.58
C TYR A 336 -14.60 -11.05 -5.74
N MET A 337 -15.36 -11.73 -6.61
CA MET A 337 -14.79 -12.43 -7.75
C MET A 337 -14.14 -11.50 -8.77
N ILE A 338 -14.75 -10.34 -9.05
CA ILE A 338 -14.18 -9.29 -9.90
C ILE A 338 -12.85 -8.81 -9.31
N HIS A 339 -12.82 -8.59 -8.00
CA HIS A 339 -11.63 -8.13 -7.31
C HIS A 339 -10.47 -9.12 -7.44
N ILE A 340 -10.72 -10.41 -7.21
CA ILE A 340 -9.72 -11.46 -7.37
C ILE A 340 -9.30 -11.62 -8.85
N ALA A 341 -10.22 -11.47 -9.80
CA ALA A 341 -9.88 -11.54 -11.23
C ALA A 341 -8.89 -10.44 -11.64
N VAL A 342 -9.08 -9.19 -11.19
CA VAL A 342 -8.09 -8.13 -11.44
C VAL A 342 -6.75 -8.46 -10.76
N LEU A 343 -6.77 -8.86 -9.49
CA LEU A 343 -5.55 -9.26 -8.78
C LEU A 343 -4.83 -10.47 -9.40
N ASN A 344 -5.49 -11.25 -10.25
CA ASN A 344 -4.92 -12.40 -10.95
C ASN A 344 -4.36 -12.04 -12.33
N GLU A 345 -4.70 -10.87 -12.90
CA GLU A 345 -4.13 -10.46 -14.18
C GLU A 345 -2.70 -9.93 -14.00
N ASP A 346 -2.41 -9.16 -12.94
CA ASP A 346 -1.08 -8.62 -12.64
C ASP A 346 -0.69 -8.72 -11.16
N ALA A 347 0.61 -8.55 -10.87
CA ALA A 347 1.12 -8.39 -9.52
C ALA A 347 0.65 -7.03 -8.99
N ILE A 348 -0.31 -7.08 -8.06
CA ILE A 348 -1.03 -5.90 -7.60
C ILE A 348 -1.06 -5.87 -6.08
N SER A 349 -0.79 -4.70 -5.53
CA SER A 349 -1.09 -4.32 -4.16
C SER A 349 -1.79 -2.97 -4.16
N GLY A 350 -2.72 -2.77 -3.24
CA GLY A 350 -3.48 -1.53 -3.18
C GLY A 350 -4.58 -1.39 -4.21
N LEU A 351 -5.11 -2.50 -4.73
CA LEU A 351 -6.36 -2.46 -5.48
C LEU A 351 -7.50 -2.27 -4.49
N SER A 352 -8.03 -1.05 -4.41
CA SER A 352 -9.01 -0.72 -3.40
C SER A 352 -10.42 -1.00 -3.89
N PRO A 353 -11.25 -1.73 -3.12
CA PRO A 353 -12.68 -1.79 -3.40
C PRO A 353 -13.36 -0.42 -3.42
N GLY A 354 -12.75 0.60 -2.79
CA GLY A 354 -13.29 1.95 -2.75
C GLY A 354 -14.54 2.01 -1.87
N ARG A 355 -15.58 2.70 -2.34
CA ARG A 355 -16.78 2.99 -1.54
C ARG A 355 -17.82 1.89 -1.64
N ILE A 356 -17.43 0.66 -1.27
CA ILE A 356 -18.25 -0.54 -1.46
C ILE A 356 -19.60 -0.47 -0.74
N GLY A 357 -19.67 0.22 0.40
CA GLY A 357 -20.93 0.45 1.13
C GLY A 357 -21.93 1.31 0.35
N GLN A 358 -21.48 2.12 -0.61
CA GLN A 358 -22.35 2.90 -1.49
C GLN A 358 -22.65 2.14 -2.79
N VAL A 359 -21.66 1.42 -3.32
CA VAL A 359 -21.82 0.56 -4.51
C VAL A 359 -22.85 -0.53 -4.26
N LEU A 360 -22.84 -1.18 -3.08
CA LEU A 360 -23.74 -2.28 -2.73
C LEU A 360 -25.04 -1.83 -2.04
N TYR A 361 -25.15 -0.54 -1.69
CA TYR A 361 -26.36 0.00 -1.06
C TYR A 361 -27.67 -0.30 -1.82
N PRO A 362 -27.71 -0.24 -3.17
CA PRO A 362 -28.91 -0.54 -3.94
C PRO A 362 -29.48 -1.94 -3.69
N TRP A 363 -28.62 -2.96 -3.57
CA TRP A 363 -29.05 -4.33 -3.27
C TRP A 363 -29.44 -4.49 -1.80
N PHE A 364 -28.65 -3.91 -0.90
CA PHE A 364 -28.96 -3.90 0.53
C PHE A 364 -30.33 -3.30 0.83
N GLU A 365 -30.60 -2.09 0.31
CA GLU A 365 -31.86 -1.37 0.53
C GLU A 365 -33.05 -2.20 0.02
N GLN A 366 -32.95 -2.76 -1.18
CA GLN A 366 -34.04 -3.50 -1.79
C GLN A 366 -34.28 -4.88 -1.16
N ASP A 367 -33.22 -5.58 -0.72
CA ASP A 367 -33.37 -6.87 -0.05
C ASP A 367 -33.98 -6.72 1.34
N ILE A 368 -33.56 -5.71 2.11
CA ILE A 368 -34.15 -5.38 3.40
C ILE A 368 -35.62 -5.00 3.23
N ALA A 369 -35.94 -4.13 2.27
CA ALA A 369 -37.32 -3.71 2.02
C ALA A 369 -38.25 -4.86 1.57
N ALA A 370 -37.69 -5.85 0.86
CA ALA A 370 -38.44 -7.01 0.40
C ALA A 370 -38.47 -8.18 1.39
N GLY A 371 -37.82 -8.06 2.55
CA GLY A 371 -37.71 -9.14 3.54
C GLY A 371 -36.91 -10.35 3.04
N ARG A 372 -36.00 -10.17 2.07
CA ARG A 372 -35.14 -11.24 1.54
C ARG A 372 -33.93 -11.55 2.42
N THR A 373 -33.54 -10.60 3.27
CA THR A 373 -32.39 -10.69 4.18
C THR A 373 -32.66 -9.82 5.41
N THR A 374 -31.86 -10.02 6.44
CA THR A 374 -31.82 -9.21 7.67
C THR A 374 -30.49 -8.46 7.78
N GLU A 375 -30.40 -7.47 8.67
CA GLU A 375 -29.12 -6.79 8.94
C GLU A 375 -28.10 -7.74 9.59
N GLU A 376 -28.56 -8.70 10.40
CA GLU A 376 -27.73 -9.75 11.00
C GLU A 376 -27.11 -10.67 9.95
N GLU A 377 -27.86 -11.08 8.92
CA GLU A 377 -27.35 -11.88 7.80
C GLU A 377 -26.39 -11.08 6.92
N VAL A 378 -26.67 -9.80 6.69
CA VAL A 378 -25.75 -8.88 5.99
C VAL A 378 -24.46 -8.72 6.78
N LEU A 379 -24.55 -8.55 8.10
CA LEU A 379 -23.40 -8.45 8.99
C LEU A 379 -22.57 -9.74 8.97
N GLU A 380 -23.19 -10.91 9.00
CA GLU A 380 -22.49 -12.20 8.85
C GLU A 380 -21.72 -12.26 7.51
N LEU A 381 -22.35 -11.85 6.40
CA LEU A 381 -21.71 -11.83 5.08
C LEU A 381 -20.53 -10.85 5.04
N LEU A 382 -20.66 -9.67 5.66
CA LEU A 382 -19.58 -8.69 5.75
C LEU A 382 -18.42 -9.22 6.61
N GLU A 383 -18.70 -9.88 7.74
CA GLU A 383 -17.67 -10.54 8.56
C GLU A 383 -16.96 -11.66 7.77
N CYS A 384 -17.67 -12.45 6.96
CA CYS A 384 -17.06 -13.43 6.05
C CYS A 384 -16.21 -12.76 4.97
N TYR A 385 -16.70 -11.66 4.37
CA TYR A 385 -15.98 -10.88 3.38
C TYR A 385 -14.65 -10.36 3.93
N ARG A 386 -14.60 -9.90 5.19
CA ARG A 386 -13.36 -9.50 5.85
C ARG A 386 -12.32 -10.63 5.86
N VAL A 387 -12.72 -11.85 6.23
CA VAL A 387 -11.81 -13.01 6.22
C VAL A 387 -11.30 -13.28 4.80
N LYS A 388 -12.18 -13.27 3.79
CA LYS A 388 -11.81 -13.48 2.38
C LYS A 388 -10.83 -12.43 1.85
N MET A 389 -10.99 -11.16 2.23
CA MET A 389 -10.08 -10.08 1.84
C MET A 389 -8.73 -10.18 2.57
N THR A 390 -8.71 -10.61 3.83
CA THR A 390 -7.47 -10.87 4.59
C THR A 390 -6.65 -12.04 4.05
N CYS A 391 -7.28 -12.96 3.33
CA CYS A 391 -6.61 -14.08 2.67
C CYS A 391 -5.84 -13.69 1.39
N ILE A 392 -6.00 -12.46 0.90
CA ILE A 392 -5.34 -11.99 -0.33
C ILE A 392 -3.85 -11.79 -0.06
N ASP A 393 -3.00 -12.47 -0.84
CA ASP A 393 -1.55 -12.34 -0.80
C ASP A 393 -1.01 -11.87 -2.17
N CYS A 394 -0.03 -10.97 -2.13
CA CYS A 394 0.70 -10.46 -3.31
C CYS A 394 2.05 -11.16 -3.41
N PHE A 395 2.30 -11.92 -4.48
CA PHE A 395 3.58 -12.56 -4.73
C PHE A 395 4.53 -11.57 -5.46
N ALA A 396 5.51 -11.05 -4.74
CA ALA A 396 6.55 -10.15 -5.23
C ALA A 396 7.85 -10.33 -4.43
N SER A 397 8.90 -9.57 -4.76
CA SER A 397 10.22 -9.66 -4.11
C SER A 397 10.17 -9.32 -2.62
N MET A 398 11.21 -9.72 -1.87
CA MET A 398 11.29 -9.47 -0.42
C MET A 398 11.35 -7.98 -0.07
N GLY A 399 12.00 -7.19 -0.91
CA GLY A 399 12.01 -5.73 -0.84
C GLY A 399 10.61 -5.14 -0.87
N VAL A 400 9.72 -5.73 -1.67
CA VAL A 400 8.33 -5.28 -1.79
C VAL A 400 7.49 -5.86 -0.68
N VAL A 401 7.33 -7.19 -0.62
CA VAL A 401 6.37 -7.81 0.29
C VAL A 401 6.76 -7.60 1.75
N GLY A 402 8.05 -7.54 2.06
CA GLY A 402 8.57 -7.29 3.41
C GLY A 402 8.91 -5.82 3.63
N GLY A 403 9.81 -5.29 2.79
CA GLY A 403 10.35 -3.94 2.95
C GLY A 403 9.35 -2.81 2.71
N VAL A 404 8.28 -3.03 1.95
CA VAL A 404 7.21 -2.05 1.73
C VAL A 404 5.93 -2.52 2.41
N LEU A 405 5.39 -3.66 1.99
CA LEU A 405 4.01 -4.06 2.28
C LEU A 405 3.80 -4.69 3.67
N SER A 406 4.86 -5.22 4.30
CA SER A 406 4.79 -6.13 5.45
C SER A 406 3.69 -7.20 5.28
N GLY A 407 3.54 -7.72 4.07
CA GLY A 407 2.58 -8.74 3.69
C GLY A 407 1.12 -8.31 3.54
N ASN A 408 0.75 -7.06 3.82
CA ASN A 408 -0.60 -6.53 3.55
C ASN A 408 -0.77 -6.22 2.06
N THR A 409 -1.98 -6.31 1.53
CA THR A 409 -2.27 -6.03 0.10
C THR A 409 -3.15 -4.80 -0.12
N PHE A 410 -3.41 -4.02 0.93
CA PHE A 410 -3.98 -2.67 0.89
C PHE A 410 -5.33 -2.57 0.15
N ASN A 411 -6.18 -3.58 0.31
CA ASN A 411 -7.52 -3.53 -0.26
C ASN A 411 -8.41 -2.59 0.58
N ASN A 412 -8.37 -1.29 0.28
CA ASN A 412 -8.96 -0.24 1.11
C ASN A 412 -10.43 0.02 0.80
N VAL A 413 -11.25 0.03 1.85
CA VAL A 413 -12.66 0.41 1.78
C VAL A 413 -12.82 1.81 2.34
N SER A 414 -13.14 2.76 1.46
CA SER A 414 -13.47 4.13 1.82
C SER A 414 -14.94 4.23 2.26
N LEU A 415 -15.23 5.00 3.30
CA LEU A 415 -16.55 5.15 3.92
C LEU A 415 -16.91 6.65 4.07
N GLY A 416 -18.20 6.97 4.06
CA GLY A 416 -18.65 8.36 4.19
C GLY A 416 -18.34 9.21 2.96
N GLY A 417 -17.77 10.40 3.16
CA GLY A 417 -17.60 11.43 2.14
C GLY A 417 -18.94 12.03 1.69
N LEU A 418 -18.96 12.50 0.43
CA LEU A 418 -20.12 13.16 -0.15
C LEU A 418 -20.76 12.36 -1.28
N THR A 419 -22.08 12.47 -1.43
CA THR A 419 -22.81 12.01 -2.61
C THR A 419 -22.50 12.89 -3.82
N ARG A 420 -22.91 12.45 -5.01
CA ARG A 420 -22.82 13.22 -6.27
C ARG A 420 -23.26 14.68 -6.11
N ASP A 421 -24.39 14.90 -5.45
CA ASP A 421 -25.00 16.20 -5.19
C ASP A 421 -24.45 16.94 -3.96
N GLY A 422 -23.45 16.38 -3.27
CA GLY A 422 -22.74 17.06 -2.18
C GLY A 422 -23.41 16.98 -0.82
N ARG A 423 -24.31 16.00 -0.60
CA ARG A 423 -24.85 15.65 0.72
C ARG A 423 -23.95 14.59 1.37
N SER A 424 -24.16 14.29 2.66
CA SER A 424 -23.49 13.15 3.30
C SER A 424 -23.80 11.86 2.55
N ALA A 425 -22.77 11.06 2.31
CA ALA A 425 -22.91 9.70 1.75
C ALA A 425 -22.91 8.59 2.80
N ALA A 426 -22.79 8.93 4.10
CA ALA A 426 -22.95 7.97 5.18
C ALA A 426 -24.31 7.27 5.09
N ASN A 427 -24.31 5.94 5.22
CA ASN A 427 -25.51 5.14 5.08
C ASN A 427 -25.52 3.91 6.00
N ARG A 428 -26.67 3.24 6.08
CA ARG A 428 -26.89 2.09 6.97
C ARG A 428 -25.93 0.92 6.71
N LEU A 429 -25.59 0.66 5.45
CA LEU A 429 -24.67 -0.43 5.12
C LEU A 429 -23.24 -0.11 5.59
N GLU A 430 -22.81 1.14 5.51
CA GLU A 430 -21.50 1.56 6.03
C GLU A 430 -21.40 1.44 7.56
N MET A 431 -22.51 1.64 8.29
CA MET A 431 -22.58 1.35 9.74
C MET A 431 -22.37 -0.15 10.03
N LEU A 432 -22.92 -1.04 9.20
CA LEU A 432 -22.69 -2.48 9.30
C LEU A 432 -21.27 -2.89 8.89
N ILE A 433 -20.63 -2.18 7.95
CA ILE A 433 -19.22 -2.40 7.59
C ILE A 433 -18.31 -2.06 8.77
N LEU A 434 -18.56 -0.94 9.46
CA LEU A 434 -17.86 -0.58 10.70
C LEU A 434 -18.08 -1.64 11.78
N GLU A 435 -19.33 -2.08 11.99
CA GLU A 435 -19.65 -3.13 12.97
C GLU A 435 -18.96 -4.46 12.63
N ALA A 436 -18.92 -4.86 11.36
CA ALA A 436 -18.19 -6.06 10.92
C ALA A 436 -16.70 -5.95 11.23
N GLY A 437 -16.12 -4.76 11.05
CA GLY A 437 -14.72 -4.48 11.41
C GLY A 437 -14.41 -4.55 12.90
N MET A 438 -15.41 -4.30 13.75
CA MET A 438 -15.30 -4.41 15.20
C MET A 438 -15.52 -5.83 15.73
N LYS A 439 -16.38 -6.61 15.07
CA LYS A 439 -16.71 -7.99 15.48
C LYS A 439 -15.73 -9.00 14.91
N CYS A 440 -15.42 -8.90 13.62
CA CYS A 440 -14.46 -9.75 12.93
C CYS A 440 -13.19 -8.96 12.66
N GLU A 441 -12.41 -8.79 13.72
CA GLU A 441 -11.11 -8.13 13.66
C GLU A 441 -10.15 -8.93 12.76
N THR A 442 -9.77 -8.32 11.63
CA THR A 442 -8.89 -8.86 10.60
C THR A 442 -8.08 -7.73 9.94
N THR A 443 -6.97 -8.07 9.29
CA THR A 443 -6.06 -7.08 8.68
C THR A 443 -6.64 -6.32 7.48
N GLN A 444 -7.63 -6.90 6.80
CA GLN A 444 -8.23 -6.37 5.58
C GLN A 444 -9.74 -6.66 5.51
N PRO A 445 -10.51 -5.88 4.73
CA PRO A 445 -10.10 -4.59 4.20
C PRO A 445 -9.82 -3.59 5.34
N THR A 446 -8.81 -2.75 5.15
CA THR A 446 -8.67 -1.55 5.99
C THR A 446 -9.84 -0.63 5.67
N LEU A 447 -10.30 0.11 6.68
CA LEU A 447 -11.38 1.09 6.52
C LEU A 447 -10.79 2.49 6.52
N SER A 448 -11.31 3.40 5.70
CA SER A 448 -10.89 4.81 5.64
C SER A 448 -12.11 5.72 5.59
N VAL A 449 -12.32 6.55 6.60
CA VAL A 449 -13.39 7.55 6.60
C VAL A 449 -12.93 8.76 5.80
N LEU A 450 -13.67 9.08 4.74
CA LEU A 450 -13.56 10.34 4.01
C LEU A 450 -14.29 11.41 4.84
N TYR A 451 -13.59 12.00 5.79
CA TYR A 451 -14.12 12.99 6.72
C TYR A 451 -14.60 14.23 5.99
N ASP A 452 -15.85 14.60 6.27
CA ASP A 452 -16.47 15.84 5.81
C ASP A 452 -17.34 16.39 6.95
N GLU A 453 -17.42 17.71 7.09
CA GLU A 453 -18.24 18.37 8.12
C GLU A 453 -19.74 18.02 7.99
N LYS A 454 -20.16 17.53 6.82
CA LYS A 454 -21.55 17.09 6.58
C LYS A 454 -21.85 15.69 7.09
N LEU A 455 -20.85 14.91 7.50
CA LEU A 455 -21.07 13.55 8.00
C LEU A 455 -21.81 13.58 9.35
N PRO A 456 -22.82 12.72 9.55
CA PRO A 456 -23.54 12.62 10.81
C PRO A 456 -22.63 12.27 12.01
N GLU A 457 -22.90 12.88 13.16
CA GLU A 457 -22.14 12.67 14.40
C GLU A 457 -22.12 11.20 14.84
N ASP A 458 -23.25 10.50 14.70
CA ASP A 458 -23.39 9.08 15.08
C ASP A 458 -22.51 8.17 14.21
N PHE A 459 -22.41 8.45 12.90
CA PHE A 459 -21.49 7.76 12.00
C PHE A 459 -20.02 8.01 12.39
N LEU A 460 -19.65 9.25 12.68
CA LEU A 460 -18.30 9.61 13.10
C LEU A 460 -17.93 8.95 14.44
N LEU A 461 -18.85 8.98 15.41
CA LEU A 461 -18.64 8.29 16.70
C LEU A 461 -18.57 6.78 16.54
N LYS A 462 -19.30 6.19 15.58
CA LYS A 462 -19.19 4.76 15.27
C LYS A 462 -17.82 4.40 14.72
N ALA A 463 -17.27 5.22 13.84
CA ALA A 463 -15.92 5.06 13.33
C ALA A 463 -14.87 5.16 14.45
N ILE A 464 -15.03 6.09 15.40
CA ILE A 464 -14.16 6.18 16.58
C ILE A 464 -14.30 4.97 17.51
N GLU A 465 -15.53 4.47 17.71
CA GLU A 465 -15.77 3.23 18.46
C GLU A 465 -14.99 2.06 17.82
N CYS A 466 -14.95 2.01 16.48
CA CYS A 466 -14.12 1.05 15.76
C CYS A 466 -12.63 1.26 16.02
N ASN A 467 -12.09 2.49 15.99
CA ASN A 467 -10.68 2.73 16.34
C ASN A 467 -10.31 2.20 17.74
N LYS A 468 -11.23 2.31 18.71
CA LYS A 468 -11.02 1.87 20.10
C LYS A 468 -10.94 0.35 20.29
N THR A 469 -11.24 -0.44 19.26
CA THR A 469 -10.91 -1.89 19.22
C THR A 469 -9.41 -2.14 19.09
N GLY A 470 -8.62 -1.11 18.77
CA GLY A 470 -7.18 -1.20 18.56
C GLY A 470 -6.77 -1.92 17.27
N THR A 471 -7.72 -2.16 16.37
CA THR A 471 -7.47 -2.68 15.02
C THR A 471 -6.76 -1.68 14.10
N GLY A 472 -6.74 -0.40 14.48
CA GLY A 472 -6.05 0.68 13.76
C GLY A 472 -6.84 1.30 12.61
N TYR A 473 -7.93 0.66 12.16
CA TYR A 473 -8.91 1.24 11.26
C TYR A 473 -10.17 1.68 12.03
N PRO A 474 -10.97 2.61 11.49
CA PRO A 474 -10.73 3.36 10.26
C PRO A 474 -9.59 4.38 10.37
N ALA A 475 -8.87 4.59 9.27
CA ALA A 475 -8.07 5.78 9.08
C ALA A 475 -8.99 6.98 8.74
N TRP A 476 -8.52 8.20 8.93
CA TRP A 476 -9.30 9.41 8.70
C TRP A 476 -8.65 10.27 7.63
N ILE A 477 -9.40 10.59 6.58
CA ILE A 477 -8.93 11.32 5.39
C ILE A 477 -9.71 12.62 5.26
N ASN A 478 -9.03 13.72 4.99
CA ASN A 478 -9.65 14.99 4.70
C ASN A 478 -10.30 14.97 3.30
N ASN A 479 -11.61 14.74 3.24
CA ASN A 479 -12.35 14.66 1.97
C ASN A 479 -12.22 15.94 1.15
N ARG A 480 -12.21 17.11 1.82
CA ARG A 480 -12.04 18.40 1.16
C ARG A 480 -10.66 18.52 0.51
N GLY A 481 -9.59 18.24 1.27
CA GLY A 481 -8.22 18.29 0.74
C GLY A 481 -8.01 17.32 -0.42
N ALA A 482 -8.58 16.11 -0.33
CA ALA A 482 -8.56 15.13 -1.41
C ALA A 482 -9.26 15.64 -2.68
N MET A 483 -10.46 16.24 -2.55
CA MET A 483 -11.16 16.84 -3.69
C MET A 483 -10.38 18.02 -4.29
N GLU A 484 -9.77 18.88 -3.46
CA GLU A 484 -8.95 20.00 -3.93
C GLU A 484 -7.73 19.52 -4.74
N PHE A 485 -7.03 18.48 -4.27
CA PHE A 485 -5.95 17.82 -5.02
C PHE A 485 -6.46 17.30 -6.38
N LEU A 486 -7.56 16.53 -6.38
CA LEU A 486 -8.12 15.97 -7.61
C LEU A 486 -8.49 17.05 -8.63
N MET A 487 -9.13 18.13 -8.19
CA MET A 487 -9.51 19.25 -9.04
C MET A 487 -8.30 19.96 -9.65
N LYS A 488 -7.21 20.13 -8.87
CA LYS A 488 -5.96 20.74 -9.35
C LYS A 488 -5.26 19.82 -10.35
N GLN A 489 -5.07 18.55 -10.01
CA GLN A 489 -4.27 17.62 -10.81
C GLN A 489 -4.97 17.16 -12.08
N TYR A 490 -6.26 16.80 -11.98
CA TYR A 490 -7.02 16.23 -13.09
C TYR A 490 -7.93 17.25 -13.78
N GLY A 491 -7.90 18.52 -13.37
CA GLY A 491 -8.60 19.63 -14.04
C GLY A 491 -8.31 19.71 -15.56
N PRO A 492 -7.04 19.58 -16.02
CA PRO A 492 -6.71 19.52 -17.44
C PRO A 492 -7.32 18.34 -18.20
N GLU A 493 -7.72 17.28 -17.48
CA GLU A 493 -8.39 16.09 -18.03
C GLU A 493 -9.92 16.15 -17.82
N GLY A 494 -10.46 17.29 -17.39
CA GLY A 494 -11.90 17.52 -17.25
C GLY A 494 -12.49 17.07 -15.91
N MET A 495 -11.68 16.97 -14.85
CA MET A 495 -12.20 16.71 -13.50
C MET A 495 -13.23 17.77 -13.09
N THR A 496 -14.40 17.32 -12.68
CA THR A 496 -15.47 18.18 -12.18
C THR A 496 -15.61 18.01 -10.68
N LEU A 497 -16.20 19.01 -9.99
CA LEU A 497 -16.50 18.87 -8.56
C LEU A 497 -17.43 17.68 -8.27
N GLU A 498 -18.30 17.34 -9.21
CA GLU A 498 -19.16 16.17 -9.12
C GLU A 498 -18.34 14.87 -9.08
N ASP A 499 -17.41 14.68 -10.03
CA ASP A 499 -16.52 13.52 -10.07
C ASP A 499 -15.54 13.51 -8.90
N ALA A 500 -15.01 14.68 -8.50
CA ALA A 500 -14.14 14.78 -7.33
C ALA A 500 -14.83 14.28 -6.05
N ARG A 501 -16.14 14.46 -5.90
CA ARG A 501 -16.90 13.90 -4.76
C ARG A 501 -16.97 12.38 -4.75
N ALA A 502 -16.72 11.72 -5.88
CA ALA A 502 -16.65 10.26 -5.95
C ALA A 502 -15.34 9.70 -5.36
N VAL A 503 -14.37 10.56 -5.01
CA VAL A 503 -13.04 10.21 -4.50
C VAL A 503 -13.07 9.04 -3.52
N ALA A 504 -12.08 8.19 -3.66
CA ALA A 504 -11.77 7.13 -2.73
C ALA A 504 -10.25 6.96 -2.67
N ILE A 505 -9.78 6.24 -1.66
CA ILE A 505 -8.36 5.96 -1.49
C ILE A 505 -8.02 4.67 -2.22
N GLY A 506 -7.09 4.76 -3.16
CA GLY A 506 -6.35 3.62 -3.72
C GLY A 506 -5.22 3.27 -2.78
N GLY A 507 -4.91 1.98 -2.60
CA GLY A 507 -3.90 1.54 -1.65
C GLY A 507 -4.10 2.05 -0.22
N CYS A 508 -3.04 2.62 0.34
CA CYS A 508 -3.06 3.11 1.70
C CYS A 508 -3.67 4.52 1.81
N LEU A 509 -3.23 5.45 0.96
CA LEU A 509 -3.53 6.88 1.00
C LEU A 509 -3.51 7.54 -0.38
N GLU A 510 -3.38 6.75 -1.44
CA GLU A 510 -3.21 7.26 -2.78
C GLU A 510 -4.56 7.73 -3.33
N THR A 511 -4.81 9.03 -3.16
CA THR A 511 -6.03 9.72 -3.60
C THR A 511 -6.30 9.40 -5.05
N SER A 512 -7.36 8.64 -5.30
CA SER A 512 -7.66 8.08 -6.61
C SER A 512 -8.85 8.79 -7.24
N PRO A 513 -8.74 9.24 -8.50
CA PRO A 513 -9.87 9.85 -9.19
C PRO A 513 -10.92 8.79 -9.51
N CYS A 514 -12.17 9.12 -9.19
CA CYS A 514 -13.33 8.27 -9.34
C CYS A 514 -14.42 9.07 -10.08
N ILE A 515 -15.48 8.39 -10.55
CA ILE A 515 -16.66 9.05 -11.14
C ILE A 515 -17.95 8.44 -10.61
N TRP A 516 -19.07 9.11 -10.89
CA TRP A 516 -20.41 8.59 -10.64
C TRP A 516 -20.98 7.92 -11.90
N LEU A 517 -21.57 6.74 -11.73
CA LEU A 517 -22.27 6.00 -12.78
C LEU A 517 -23.69 5.65 -12.33
N GLU A 518 -24.65 5.68 -13.25
CA GLU A 518 -26.06 5.44 -12.97
C GLU A 518 -26.40 3.94 -13.05
N LEU A 519 -26.50 3.27 -11.90
CA LEU A 519 -26.97 1.90 -11.78
C LEU A 519 -28.50 1.85 -11.79
N THR A 520 -29.09 1.01 -12.63
CA THR A 520 -30.51 0.65 -12.58
C THR A 520 -30.68 -0.75 -12.01
N LEU A 521 -31.42 -0.86 -10.89
CA LEU A 521 -31.75 -2.12 -10.23
C LEU A 521 -33.25 -2.17 -9.94
N ASN A 522 -33.94 -3.18 -10.50
CA ASN A 522 -35.40 -3.36 -10.39
C ASN A 522 -36.21 -2.09 -10.71
N GLY A 523 -35.81 -1.37 -11.77
CA GLY A 523 -36.49 -0.16 -12.24
C GLY A 523 -36.18 1.13 -11.47
N LYS A 524 -35.42 1.06 -10.36
CA LYS A 524 -34.94 2.24 -9.62
C LYS A 524 -33.50 2.56 -10.02
N LYS A 525 -33.19 3.86 -10.16
CA LYS A 525 -31.87 4.38 -10.52
C LYS A 525 -31.09 4.84 -9.28
N TYR A 526 -29.80 4.57 -9.26
CA TYR A 526 -28.86 4.89 -8.19
C TYR A 526 -27.58 5.46 -8.79
N TRP A 527 -26.98 6.45 -8.14
CA TRP A 527 -25.63 6.90 -8.49
C TRP A 527 -24.64 6.17 -7.61
N VAL A 528 -23.75 5.38 -8.22
CA VAL A 528 -22.71 4.63 -7.52
C VAL A 528 -21.32 5.15 -7.93
N PRO A 529 -20.38 5.29 -6.98
CA PRO A 529 -19.03 5.71 -7.27
C PRO A 529 -18.17 4.54 -7.75
N GLY A 530 -17.13 4.81 -8.53
CA GLY A 530 -16.11 3.83 -8.88
C GLY A 530 -14.87 4.49 -9.46
N GLY A 531 -13.72 3.81 -9.38
CA GLY A 531 -12.47 4.37 -9.89
C GLY A 531 -12.54 4.70 -11.38
N ALA A 532 -11.75 5.69 -11.79
CA ALA A 532 -11.67 6.14 -13.19
C ALA A 532 -10.24 6.55 -13.62
N GLY A 533 -9.28 6.39 -12.71
CA GLY A 533 -7.87 6.69 -12.93
C GLY A 533 -7.03 5.47 -13.23
N GLN A 534 -5.86 5.76 -13.80
CA GLN A 534 -4.68 4.89 -13.84
C GLN A 534 -4.18 4.59 -12.41
N PRO A 535 -3.26 3.63 -12.22
CA PRO A 535 -2.53 3.46 -10.97
C PRO A 535 -2.03 4.79 -10.42
N THR A 536 -2.29 5.07 -9.14
CA THR A 536 -2.00 6.39 -8.53
C THR A 536 -0.80 6.39 -7.59
N SER A 537 0.01 5.32 -7.62
CA SER A 537 1.36 5.27 -7.06
C SER A 537 2.31 4.41 -7.88
N VAL A 538 2.73 5.00 -8.98
CA VAL A 538 3.64 4.44 -9.99
C VAL A 538 4.44 5.57 -10.62
N GLY A 539 5.62 5.27 -11.14
CA GLY A 539 6.56 6.27 -11.66
C GLY A 539 7.88 6.15 -10.92
N VAL A 540 8.16 7.10 -10.01
CA VAL A 540 9.35 7.05 -9.16
C VAL A 540 8.95 6.63 -7.76
N HIS A 541 9.44 5.47 -7.34
CA HIS A 541 9.16 4.95 -6.00
C HIS A 541 10.00 5.63 -4.91
N PHE A 542 9.72 5.27 -3.65
CA PHE A 542 10.26 5.89 -2.44
C PHE A 542 11.73 6.31 -2.55
N ILE A 543 11.98 7.62 -2.55
CA ILE A 543 13.31 8.22 -2.44
C ILE A 543 13.65 8.45 -0.97
N ALA A 544 14.80 7.93 -0.54
CA ALA A 544 15.31 8.05 0.82
C ALA A 544 15.91 9.44 1.08
N ASN A 545 15.12 10.41 1.54
CA ASN A 545 15.58 11.79 1.76
C ASN A 545 16.83 11.88 2.65
N PRO A 546 16.94 11.16 3.78
CA PRO A 546 18.14 11.21 4.62
C PRO A 546 19.38 10.62 3.94
N LYS A 547 19.21 9.63 3.06
CA LYS A 547 20.32 9.03 2.29
C LYS A 547 20.82 9.99 1.20
N VAL A 548 19.92 10.73 0.55
CA VAL A 548 20.33 11.79 -0.39
C VAL A 548 21.11 12.88 0.35
N LEU A 549 20.66 13.30 1.55
CA LEU A 549 21.41 14.24 2.38
C LEU A 549 22.77 13.68 2.81
N GLU A 550 22.87 12.40 3.16
CA GLU A 550 24.15 11.73 3.43
C GLU A 550 25.10 11.86 2.23
N LEU A 551 24.63 11.63 1.00
CA LEU A 551 25.45 11.79 -0.19
C LEU A 551 25.88 13.25 -0.43
N VAL A 552 25.06 14.25 -0.09
CA VAL A 552 25.50 15.66 -0.11
C VAL A 552 26.63 15.88 0.90
N LEU A 553 26.52 15.31 2.11
CA LEU A 553 27.58 15.46 3.11
C LEU A 553 28.89 14.81 2.63
N PHE A 554 28.83 13.71 1.90
CA PHE A 554 29.99 12.93 1.48
C PHE A 554 30.28 12.98 -0.02
N ASN A 555 29.92 14.07 -0.69
CA ASN A 555 30.32 14.34 -2.08
C ASN A 555 29.95 13.21 -3.06
N GLY A 556 28.73 12.68 -2.91
CA GLY A 556 28.17 11.61 -3.74
C GLY A 556 28.64 10.19 -3.40
N PHE A 557 29.50 10.03 -2.38
CA PHE A 557 30.09 8.75 -1.99
C PHE A 557 29.30 8.07 -0.86
N ASP A 558 28.91 6.81 -1.06
CA ASP A 558 28.27 6.00 -0.03
C ASP A 558 29.33 5.26 0.79
N HIS A 559 29.60 5.77 2.00
CA HIS A 559 30.57 5.16 2.92
C HIS A 559 30.15 3.79 3.44
N ARG A 560 28.87 3.41 3.36
CA ARG A 560 28.41 2.06 3.74
C ARG A 560 28.91 1.01 2.76
N THR A 561 28.89 1.31 1.47
CA THR A 561 29.26 0.37 0.40
C THR A 561 30.66 0.59 -0.14
N GLY A 562 31.23 1.79 0.05
CA GLY A 562 32.49 2.19 -0.56
C GLY A 562 32.34 2.55 -2.04
N GLU A 563 31.13 2.87 -2.51
CA GLU A 563 30.83 3.16 -3.91
C GLU A 563 30.52 4.64 -4.14
N GLN A 564 30.95 5.18 -5.29
CA GLN A 564 30.55 6.51 -5.74
C GLN A 564 29.18 6.41 -6.39
N VAL A 565 28.13 6.84 -5.69
CA VAL A 565 26.74 6.68 -6.15
C VAL A 565 26.33 7.82 -7.08
N LEU A 566 26.61 9.06 -6.67
CA LEU A 566 26.34 10.27 -7.46
C LEU A 566 27.66 10.94 -7.85
N PRO A 567 27.73 11.68 -8.98
CA PRO A 567 28.92 12.44 -9.33
C PRO A 567 29.31 13.41 -8.20
N PRO A 568 30.59 13.54 -7.85
CA PRO A 568 31.02 14.43 -6.78
C PRO A 568 30.69 15.89 -7.13
N HIS A 569 29.93 16.57 -6.26
CA HIS A 569 29.59 17.98 -6.43
C HIS A 569 30.81 18.89 -6.28
N ASN A 570 31.86 18.48 -5.55
CA ASN A 570 33.11 19.21 -5.28
C ASN A 570 32.96 20.61 -4.66
N LYS A 571 31.72 20.98 -4.31
CA LYS A 571 31.36 22.11 -3.46
C LYS A 571 31.86 21.94 -2.04
N LYS A 572 32.23 23.06 -1.41
CA LYS A 572 32.73 23.08 -0.02
C LYS A 572 31.60 23.12 1.00
N LEU A 573 30.42 23.58 0.60
CA LEU A 573 29.24 23.72 1.45
C LEU A 573 29.50 24.71 2.60
N GLU A 574 30.03 25.90 2.27
CA GLU A 574 30.41 26.96 3.23
C GLU A 574 29.17 27.64 3.86
N THR A 575 28.01 27.56 3.23
CA THR A 575 26.73 28.06 3.77
C THR A 575 25.63 27.00 3.76
N TYR A 576 24.59 27.20 4.58
CA TYR A 576 23.40 26.34 4.60
C TYR A 576 22.70 26.33 3.24
N GLU A 577 22.64 27.47 2.56
CA GLU A 577 22.04 27.59 1.23
C GLU A 577 22.81 26.76 0.20
N GLU A 578 24.15 26.75 0.24
CA GLU A 578 24.95 25.90 -0.65
C GLU A 578 24.68 24.41 -0.40
N LEU A 579 24.51 24.00 0.87
CA LEU A 579 24.11 22.64 1.24
C LEU A 579 22.71 22.29 0.71
N TRP A 580 21.75 23.18 0.92
CA TRP A 580 20.37 22.99 0.47
C TRP A 580 20.24 22.94 -1.05
N GLU A 581 20.90 23.84 -1.79
CA GLU A 581 20.94 23.78 -3.25
C GLU A 581 21.58 22.49 -3.76
N THR A 582 22.66 22.02 -3.11
CA THR A 582 23.30 20.76 -3.48
C THR A 582 22.40 19.55 -3.23
N PHE A 583 21.61 19.57 -2.14
CA PHE A 583 20.57 18.56 -1.92
C PHE A 583 19.54 18.55 -3.05
N LYS A 584 19.01 19.71 -3.43
CA LYS A 584 18.05 19.82 -4.52
C LYS A 584 18.61 19.33 -5.85
N GLU A 585 19.87 19.66 -6.16
CA GLU A 585 20.55 19.19 -7.37
C GLU A 585 20.68 17.66 -7.41
N TYR A 586 21.14 17.05 -6.32
CA TYR A 586 21.25 15.58 -6.23
C TYR A 586 19.88 14.90 -6.28
N TYR A 587 18.88 15.48 -5.62
CA TYR A 587 17.52 14.94 -5.66
C TYR A 587 16.92 15.00 -7.07
N GLU A 588 17.05 16.14 -7.77
CA GLU A 588 16.57 16.29 -9.15
C GLU A 588 17.31 15.35 -10.11
N LEU A 589 18.62 15.11 -9.91
CA LEU A 589 19.38 14.11 -10.68
C LEU A 589 18.87 12.68 -10.47
N VAL A 590 18.59 12.31 -9.22
CA VAL A 590 18.01 11.00 -8.85
C VAL A 590 16.63 10.83 -9.48
N VAL A 591 15.77 11.85 -9.38
CA VAL A 591 14.44 11.81 -9.99
C VAL A 591 14.52 11.70 -11.50
N ASP A 592 15.36 12.49 -12.17
CA ASP A 592 15.47 12.50 -13.64
C ASP A 592 15.85 11.14 -14.21
N CYS A 593 16.87 10.48 -13.66
CA CYS A 593 17.29 9.16 -14.14
C CYS A 593 16.20 8.10 -13.88
N LEU A 594 15.50 8.18 -12.74
CA LEU A 594 14.41 7.25 -12.41
C LEU A 594 13.17 7.49 -13.28
N VAL A 595 12.78 8.73 -13.56
CA VAL A 595 11.62 9.04 -14.42
C VAL A 595 11.85 8.47 -15.82
N LYS A 596 13.02 8.72 -16.43
CA LYS A 596 13.35 8.24 -17.77
C LYS A 596 13.31 6.71 -17.86
N THR A 597 13.91 6.02 -16.89
CA THR A 597 14.00 4.56 -16.87
C THR A 597 12.67 3.88 -16.51
N ASN A 598 11.95 4.37 -15.49
CA ASN A 598 10.64 3.84 -15.12
C ASN A 598 9.57 4.10 -16.21
N ASN A 599 9.67 5.21 -16.96
CA ASN A 599 8.81 5.43 -18.13
C ASN A 599 8.99 4.33 -19.19
N ILE A 600 10.23 3.87 -19.43
CA ILE A 600 10.51 2.76 -20.36
C ILE A 600 9.90 1.46 -19.84
N GLN A 601 10.08 1.15 -18.55
CA GLN A 601 9.53 -0.06 -17.94
C GLN A 601 8.00 -0.10 -18.04
N HIS A 602 7.32 1.00 -17.68
CA HIS A 602 5.86 1.12 -17.80
C HIS A 602 5.38 1.12 -19.26
N ASP A 603 6.17 1.67 -20.18
CA ASP A 603 5.84 1.64 -21.61
C ASP A 603 5.90 0.22 -22.18
N ILE A 604 6.86 -0.59 -21.72
CA ILE A 604 6.95 -2.00 -22.08
C ILE A 604 5.79 -2.78 -21.46
N TRP A 605 5.49 -2.58 -20.17
CA TRP A 605 4.34 -3.19 -19.53
C TRP A 605 3.05 -2.89 -20.28
N ARG A 606 2.77 -1.62 -20.59
CA ARG A 606 1.51 -1.25 -21.26
C ARG A 606 1.41 -1.74 -22.70
N LYS A 607 2.53 -2.08 -23.36
CA LYS A 607 2.58 -2.58 -24.74
C LYS A 607 2.57 -4.11 -24.84
N GLN A 608 3.19 -4.80 -23.89
CA GLN A 608 3.36 -6.25 -23.91
C GLN A 608 2.45 -6.99 -22.93
N ASN A 609 2.00 -6.31 -21.86
CA ASN A 609 1.26 -6.91 -20.75
C ASN A 609 0.19 -5.94 -20.19
N MET A 610 -0.56 -5.27 -21.07
CA MET A 610 -1.64 -4.38 -20.64
C MET A 610 -2.71 -5.12 -19.83
N ALA A 611 -3.33 -4.40 -18.90
CA ALA A 611 -4.56 -4.85 -18.25
C ALA A 611 -5.68 -4.99 -19.29
N VAL A 612 -6.44 -6.08 -19.22
CA VAL A 612 -7.62 -6.30 -20.09
C VAL A 612 -8.88 -6.32 -19.24
N PHE A 613 -8.85 -7.05 -18.12
CA PHE A 613 -10.02 -7.13 -17.26
C PHE A 613 -10.22 -5.82 -16.50
N ASN A 614 -9.20 -5.28 -15.81
CA ASN A 614 -9.34 -3.96 -15.18
C ASN A 614 -9.64 -2.86 -16.23
N SER A 615 -9.13 -2.99 -17.46
CA SER A 615 -9.47 -2.08 -18.55
C SER A 615 -10.96 -2.06 -18.87
N LEU A 616 -11.63 -3.20 -18.95
CA LEU A 616 -13.08 -3.21 -19.22
C LEU A 616 -13.88 -2.58 -18.07
N LEU A 617 -13.38 -2.66 -16.84
CA LEU A 617 -14.03 -2.14 -15.65
C LEU A 617 -13.92 -0.62 -15.55
N LYS A 618 -12.86 -0.03 -16.10
CA LYS A 618 -12.53 1.37 -15.86
C LYS A 618 -13.11 2.30 -16.95
N PRO A 619 -13.96 3.28 -16.58
CA PRO A 619 -14.41 4.29 -17.52
C PRO A 619 -13.22 5.16 -17.99
N ASP A 620 -13.10 5.49 -19.28
CA ASP A 620 -14.07 5.31 -20.37
C ASP A 620 -13.60 4.24 -21.39
N CYS A 621 -12.86 3.22 -20.96
CA CYS A 621 -12.24 2.23 -21.85
C CYS A 621 -13.23 1.57 -22.80
N LEU A 622 -14.35 1.09 -22.28
CA LEU A 622 -15.38 0.47 -23.10
C LEU A 622 -15.91 1.46 -24.14
N ASP A 623 -16.14 2.73 -23.78
CA ASP A 623 -16.75 3.72 -24.68
C ASP A 623 -15.79 4.17 -25.77
N LYS A 624 -14.51 4.31 -25.44
CA LYS A 624 -13.45 4.63 -26.41
C LYS A 624 -13.02 3.42 -27.24
N GLY A 625 -13.25 2.21 -26.75
CA GLY A 625 -12.69 0.98 -27.31
C GLY A 625 -11.18 0.89 -27.11
N GLN A 626 -10.64 1.43 -26.02
CA GLN A 626 -9.19 1.47 -25.78
C GLN A 626 -8.89 0.90 -24.40
N HIS A 627 -7.81 0.13 -24.27
CA HIS A 627 -7.33 -0.36 -22.97
C HIS A 627 -6.49 0.71 -22.24
N ILE A 628 -6.10 0.40 -21.00
CA ILE A 628 -5.28 1.25 -20.12
C ILE A 628 -4.04 1.85 -20.81
N GLY A 629 -3.27 1.03 -21.53
CA GLY A 629 -2.07 1.46 -22.25
C GLY A 629 -2.29 2.52 -23.34
N ASN A 630 -3.50 2.61 -23.90
CA ASN A 630 -3.89 3.53 -24.95
C ASN A 630 -4.70 4.73 -24.41
N LEU A 631 -4.52 5.09 -23.13
CA LEU A 631 -5.24 6.19 -22.47
C LEU A 631 -6.78 6.00 -22.48
N GLY A 632 -7.22 4.74 -22.37
CA GLY A 632 -8.65 4.42 -22.31
C GLY A 632 -9.34 4.99 -21.06
N TYR A 633 -8.61 5.07 -19.93
CA TYR A 633 -9.14 5.61 -18.68
C TYR A 633 -9.50 7.09 -18.80
N ARG A 634 -10.40 7.57 -17.95
CA ARG A 634 -10.79 8.97 -17.96
C ARG A 634 -9.65 9.87 -17.49
N TYR A 635 -8.98 9.49 -16.41
CA TYR A 635 -7.89 10.26 -15.81
C TYR A 635 -6.57 9.49 -15.90
N ASN A 636 -5.56 10.12 -16.51
CA ASN A 636 -4.28 9.48 -16.83
C ASN A 636 -3.06 10.24 -16.29
N ALA A 637 -3.24 11.46 -15.76
CA ALA A 637 -2.18 12.22 -15.10
C ALA A 637 -1.91 11.73 -13.65
N THR A 638 -1.69 10.42 -13.47
CA THR A 638 -1.64 9.74 -12.15
C THR A 638 -0.25 9.32 -11.68
N PHE A 639 0.77 9.46 -12.52
CA PHE A 639 2.14 9.06 -12.17
C PHE A 639 2.75 10.04 -11.18
N ASN A 640 3.55 9.53 -10.24
CA ASN A 640 4.01 10.30 -9.09
C ASN A 640 5.46 9.99 -8.70
N ILE A 641 5.97 10.80 -7.78
CA ILE A 641 7.28 10.66 -7.14
C ILE A 641 7.04 10.51 -5.64
N GLU A 642 7.49 9.38 -5.10
CA GLU A 642 7.31 9.00 -3.70
C GLU A 642 8.50 9.45 -2.85
N SER A 643 8.25 10.12 -1.71
CA SER A 643 9.27 10.46 -0.71
C SER A 643 9.24 9.52 0.48
N CYS A 644 10.37 9.39 1.19
CA CYS A 644 10.45 8.68 2.46
C CYS A 644 11.52 9.30 3.39
N GLY A 645 11.25 9.32 4.70
CA GLY A 645 12.18 9.80 5.72
C GLY A 645 12.35 11.32 5.77
N GLN A 646 11.38 12.08 5.25
CA GLN A 646 11.48 13.54 5.15
C GLN A 646 11.65 14.23 6.52
N ILE A 647 11.01 13.72 7.58
CA ILE A 647 11.13 14.33 8.91
C ILE A 647 12.54 14.19 9.50
N ASN A 648 13.24 13.07 9.27
CA ASN A 648 14.65 12.96 9.65
C ASN A 648 15.53 13.91 8.85
N MET A 649 15.23 14.10 7.56
CA MET A 649 15.96 15.05 6.72
C MET A 649 15.72 16.50 7.19
N VAL A 650 14.47 16.90 7.46
CA VAL A 650 14.14 18.23 8.04
C VAL A 650 14.83 18.44 9.38
N ASN A 651 14.75 17.47 10.30
CA ASN A 651 15.41 17.55 11.60
C ASN A 651 16.95 17.62 11.47
N SER A 652 17.52 16.96 10.46
CA SER A 652 18.96 16.96 10.19
C SER A 652 19.40 18.31 9.62
N LEU A 653 18.63 18.88 8.69
CA LEU A 653 18.84 20.23 8.17
C LEU A 653 18.73 21.27 9.28
N ALA A 654 17.75 21.15 10.19
CA ALA A 654 17.63 22.04 11.35
C ALA A 654 18.86 21.96 12.27
N ALA A 655 19.37 20.76 12.55
CA ALA A 655 20.57 20.57 13.36
C ALA A 655 21.82 21.14 12.67
N LEU A 656 22.02 20.86 11.38
CA LEU A 656 23.13 21.42 10.59
C LEU A 656 23.07 22.94 10.54
N LYS A 657 21.90 23.50 10.18
CA LYS A 657 21.69 24.94 10.08
C LYS A 657 22.03 25.63 11.40
N LYS A 658 21.54 25.10 12.53
CA LYS A 658 21.76 25.70 13.84
C LYS A 658 23.20 25.55 14.30
N LEU A 659 23.70 24.31 14.35
CA LEU A 659 24.96 23.99 15.04
C LEU A 659 26.20 24.30 14.21
N VAL A 660 26.11 24.19 12.87
CA VAL A 660 27.24 24.40 11.96
C VAL A 660 27.25 25.80 11.38
N TYR A 661 26.10 26.31 10.91
CA TYR A 661 26.06 27.55 10.13
C TYR A 661 25.68 28.79 10.95
N ASP A 662 24.62 28.72 11.76
CA ASP A 662 24.11 29.86 12.54
C ASP A 662 24.98 30.11 13.79
N GLU A 663 25.18 29.08 14.62
CA GLU A 663 25.93 29.18 15.88
C GLU A 663 27.43 28.88 15.72
N LYS A 664 27.80 28.17 14.64
CA LYS A 664 29.18 27.73 14.36
C LYS A 664 29.84 27.04 15.55
N LYS A 665 29.05 26.29 16.32
CA LYS A 665 29.53 25.51 17.46
C LYS A 665 30.44 24.38 16.98
N TYR A 666 30.13 23.80 15.82
CA TYR A 666 30.92 22.77 15.17
C TYR A 666 31.18 23.13 13.70
N THR A 667 32.23 22.57 13.12
CA THR A 667 32.44 22.62 11.66
C THR A 667 31.63 21.53 10.96
N LEU A 668 31.45 21.66 9.64
CA LEU A 668 30.83 20.60 8.85
C LEU A 668 31.65 19.30 8.90
N GLU A 669 32.98 19.41 9.02
CA GLU A 669 33.87 18.26 9.12
C GLU A 669 33.70 17.52 10.46
N ASP A 670 33.51 18.25 11.56
CA ASP A 670 33.19 17.65 12.86
C ASP A 670 31.88 16.84 12.78
N MET A 671 30.86 17.35 12.07
CA MET A 671 29.60 16.63 11.87
C MET A 671 29.76 15.40 10.98
N ARG A 672 30.53 15.51 9.88
CA ARG A 672 30.83 14.38 8.98
C ARG A 672 31.52 13.25 9.75
N GLU A 673 32.52 13.59 10.53
CA GLU A 673 33.27 12.62 11.31
C GLU A 673 32.40 11.97 12.40
N ALA A 674 31.55 12.75 13.06
CA ALA A 674 30.60 12.23 14.04
C ALA A 674 29.58 11.27 13.40
N VAL A 675 29.06 11.59 12.22
CA VAL A 675 28.17 10.73 11.44
C VAL A 675 28.85 9.42 11.04
N LEU A 676 30.07 9.48 10.49
CA LEU A 676 30.83 8.28 10.08
C LEU A 676 31.14 7.35 11.24
N ASN A 677 31.40 7.92 12.42
CA ASN A 677 31.65 7.16 13.63
C ASN A 677 30.37 6.80 14.40
N ASN A 678 29.19 7.02 13.80
CA ASN A 678 27.89 6.75 14.41
C ASN A 678 27.75 7.36 15.81
N PHE A 679 28.32 8.55 16.01
CA PHE A 679 28.43 9.24 17.29
C PHE A 679 29.05 8.40 18.43
N GLY A 680 29.87 7.40 18.11
CA GLY A 680 30.48 6.47 19.07
C GLY A 680 29.53 5.37 19.57
N PHE A 681 28.40 5.14 18.91
CA PHE A 681 27.47 4.05 19.22
C PHE A 681 27.67 2.85 18.28
N LYS A 682 27.24 1.68 18.73
CA LYS A 682 27.06 0.53 17.85
C LYS A 682 25.97 0.84 16.81
N THR A 683 26.09 0.24 15.64
CA THR A 683 25.03 0.27 14.62
C THR A 683 23.81 -0.54 15.07
N ALA A 684 22.65 -0.28 14.46
CA ALA A 684 21.42 -1.02 14.75
C ALA A 684 21.56 -2.54 14.56
N ALA A 685 22.33 -2.96 13.55
CA ALA A 685 22.59 -4.37 13.28
C ALA A 685 23.43 -5.02 14.40
N GLU A 686 24.47 -4.34 14.89
CA GLU A 686 25.30 -4.81 16.01
C GLU A 686 24.53 -4.84 17.33
N ALA A 687 23.63 -3.87 17.55
CA ALA A 687 22.79 -3.81 18.75
C ALA A 687 21.59 -4.79 18.71
N GLY A 688 21.20 -5.27 17.53
CA GLY A 688 19.99 -6.10 17.35
C GLY A 688 18.67 -5.35 17.59
N SER A 689 18.71 -4.02 17.53
CA SER A 689 17.56 -3.13 17.75
C SER A 689 17.55 -2.02 16.71
N PHE A 690 16.36 -1.67 16.22
CA PHE A 690 16.20 -0.72 15.11
C PHE A 690 15.55 0.61 15.51
N SER A 691 15.30 0.82 16.81
CA SER A 691 14.89 2.09 17.38
C SER A 691 16.04 2.78 18.13
N LEU A 692 15.96 4.11 18.26
CA LEU A 692 17.02 4.94 18.84
C LEU A 692 17.31 4.61 20.32
N ALA A 693 16.26 4.40 21.14
CA ALA A 693 16.40 4.27 22.59
C ALA A 693 17.27 3.09 23.04
N ALA A 694 17.25 2.00 22.29
CA ALA A 694 17.93 0.75 22.64
C ALA A 694 19.35 0.63 22.07
N GLN A 695 19.88 1.67 21.39
CA GLN A 695 21.24 1.67 20.88
C GLN A 695 22.26 1.71 22.02
N GLU A 696 23.39 1.01 21.83
CA GLU A 696 24.42 0.83 22.84
C GLU A 696 25.68 1.64 22.51
N LYS A 697 26.23 2.33 23.50
CA LYS A 697 27.52 3.01 23.35
C LYS A 697 28.64 1.99 23.16
N ARG A 698 29.63 2.28 22.32
CA ARG A 698 30.81 1.43 22.22
C ARG A 698 31.74 1.68 23.41
N ASP A 699 32.42 0.63 23.88
CA ASP A 699 33.37 0.74 25.00
C ASP A 699 34.63 1.54 24.60
N ASP A 700 34.95 1.58 23.31
CA ASP A 700 36.09 2.28 22.69
C ASP A 700 35.72 3.64 22.06
N ALA A 701 34.52 4.16 22.36
CA ALA A 701 34.00 5.37 21.72
C ALA A 701 34.83 6.62 22.06
N ASP A 702 35.12 7.43 21.04
CA ASP A 702 35.64 8.77 21.26
C ASP A 702 34.57 9.66 21.91
N THR A 703 34.84 10.11 23.13
CA THR A 703 33.93 10.91 23.94
C THR A 703 33.65 12.29 23.34
N ARG A 704 34.46 12.77 22.39
CA ARG A 704 34.20 14.06 21.72
C ARG A 704 32.86 14.09 20.98
N PHE A 705 32.39 12.93 20.52
CA PHE A 705 31.10 12.82 19.84
C PHE A 705 29.90 12.89 20.80
N ASP A 706 30.10 12.77 22.12
CA ASP A 706 29.02 12.80 23.11
C ASP A 706 28.35 14.16 23.20
N GLU A 707 29.12 15.23 23.12
CA GLU A 707 28.60 16.60 23.14
C GLU A 707 27.87 16.91 21.83
N ILE A 708 28.50 16.58 20.70
CA ILE A 708 27.91 16.73 19.37
C ILE A 708 26.56 16.01 19.29
N HIS A 709 26.51 14.73 19.68
CA HIS A 709 25.28 13.94 19.63
C HIS A 709 24.20 14.51 20.55
N SER A 710 24.57 14.91 21.77
CA SER A 710 23.66 15.58 22.70
C SER A 710 23.05 16.84 22.09
N ASP A 711 23.83 17.64 21.39
CA ASP A 711 23.35 18.88 20.79
C ASP A 711 22.53 18.63 19.53
N CYS A 712 22.89 17.65 18.71
CA CYS A 712 22.05 17.16 17.62
C CYS A 712 20.66 16.75 18.13
N LEU A 713 20.57 16.00 19.24
CA LEU A 713 19.30 15.61 19.86
C LEU A 713 18.51 16.80 20.44
N LYS A 714 19.18 17.88 20.86
CA LYS A 714 18.56 19.09 21.44
C LYS A 714 18.24 20.19 20.42
N ALA A 715 18.82 20.13 19.22
CA ALA A 715 18.51 21.07 18.15
C ALA A 715 16.99 21.06 17.86
N PRO A 716 16.40 22.15 17.33
CA PRO A 716 14.99 22.22 16.96
C PRO A 716 14.54 20.98 16.20
N LYS A 717 13.34 20.49 16.54
CA LYS A 717 12.73 19.30 15.93
C LYS A 717 11.33 19.64 15.46
N TYR A 718 11.01 19.18 14.26
CA TYR A 718 9.65 19.13 13.76
C TYR A 718 8.70 18.47 14.77
N GLY A 719 7.44 18.93 14.78
CA GLY A 719 6.37 18.34 15.59
C GLY A 719 6.19 19.02 16.95
N ASN A 720 6.70 20.25 17.10
CA ASN A 720 6.73 20.99 18.36
C ASN A 720 6.21 22.42 18.26
N ASP A 721 5.61 22.81 17.13
CA ASP A 721 5.26 24.21 16.82
C ASP A 721 6.50 25.12 16.98
N ASP A 722 7.62 24.68 16.40
CA ASP A 722 8.90 25.40 16.42
C ASP A 722 9.15 25.99 15.02
N PRO A 723 9.01 27.32 14.86
CA PRO A 723 9.16 27.98 13.56
C PRO A 723 10.49 27.69 12.87
N TYR A 724 11.55 27.34 13.61
CA TYR A 724 12.87 27.06 13.04
C TYR A 724 12.88 25.75 12.22
N ALA A 725 12.29 24.68 12.77
CA ALA A 725 12.19 23.41 12.07
C ALA A 725 11.05 23.42 11.05
N ASP A 726 9.93 24.07 11.40
CA ASP A 726 8.73 24.08 10.57
C ASP A 726 8.90 24.92 9.30
N SER A 727 9.75 25.97 9.32
CA SER A 727 10.10 26.71 8.09
C SER A 727 10.92 25.87 7.12
N ILE A 728 11.75 24.95 7.61
CA ILE A 728 12.54 24.04 6.76
C ILE A 728 11.61 23.01 6.12
N LEU A 729 10.63 22.47 6.87
CA LEU A 729 9.60 21.63 6.30
C LEU A 729 8.82 22.38 5.22
N GLN A 730 8.35 23.60 5.51
CA GLN A 730 7.61 24.41 4.56
C GLN A 730 8.41 24.63 3.27
N GLU A 731 9.68 25.01 3.37
CA GLU A 731 10.57 25.20 2.22
C GLU A 731 10.75 23.90 1.41
N TYR A 732 10.94 22.76 2.08
CA TYR A 732 11.01 21.45 1.42
C TYR A 732 9.71 21.13 0.68
N GLU A 733 8.54 21.32 1.30
CA GLU A 733 7.26 20.98 0.69
C GLU A 733 6.92 21.87 -0.50
N GLU A 734 7.18 23.17 -0.40
CA GLU A 734 7.02 24.12 -1.50
C GLU A 734 7.92 23.76 -2.69
N TRP A 735 9.18 23.38 -2.43
CA TRP A 735 10.09 22.93 -3.49
C TRP A 735 9.73 21.55 -4.03
N PHE A 736 9.52 20.54 -3.18
CA PHE A 736 9.32 19.14 -3.58
C PHE A 736 8.05 18.99 -4.43
N CYS A 737 6.94 19.58 -3.97
CA CYS A 737 5.67 19.54 -4.72
C CYS A 737 5.79 20.26 -6.07
N ALA A 738 6.51 21.38 -6.14
CA ALA A 738 6.75 22.09 -7.40
C ALA A 738 7.72 21.34 -8.33
N MET A 739 8.78 20.74 -7.78
CA MET A 739 9.78 19.97 -8.49
C MET A 739 9.15 18.75 -9.17
N CYS A 740 8.27 18.01 -8.48
CA CYS A 740 7.62 16.84 -9.06
C CYS A 740 6.87 17.16 -10.37
N ARG A 741 6.25 18.35 -10.45
CA ARG A 741 5.49 18.80 -11.62
C ARG A 741 6.36 19.17 -12.83
N LYS A 742 7.69 19.30 -12.66
CA LYS A 742 8.63 19.51 -13.76
C LYS A 742 8.85 18.25 -14.59
N PHE A 743 8.57 17.08 -14.03
CA PHE A 743 8.79 15.79 -14.67
C PHE A 743 7.51 15.28 -15.35
N GLU A 744 7.69 14.59 -16.46
CA GLU A 744 6.59 14.02 -17.25
C GLU A 744 6.64 12.50 -17.24
N SER A 745 5.47 11.91 -17.04
CA SER A 745 5.26 10.47 -17.20
C SER A 745 5.25 10.05 -18.67
N LEU A 746 5.27 8.74 -18.93
CA LEU A 746 5.16 8.15 -20.27
C LEU A 746 3.93 8.59 -21.07
N TYR A 747 2.92 9.16 -20.40
CA TYR A 747 1.70 9.68 -21.00
C TYR A 747 1.76 11.17 -21.35
N GLY A 748 2.93 11.81 -21.19
CA GLY A 748 3.10 13.26 -21.42
C GLY A 748 2.29 14.08 -20.41
N ARG A 749 2.19 13.60 -19.17
CA ARG A 749 1.46 14.27 -18.09
C ARG A 749 2.42 14.65 -16.96
N PRO A 750 2.29 15.86 -16.38
CA PRO A 750 3.05 16.26 -15.22
C PRO A 750 2.83 15.29 -14.05
N MET A 751 3.93 14.89 -13.42
CA MET A 751 3.92 14.06 -12.21
C MET A 751 3.59 14.91 -10.97
N TYR A 752 3.31 14.25 -9.85
CA TYR A 752 3.03 14.89 -8.57
C TYR A 752 3.71 14.15 -7.41
N SER A 753 3.69 14.74 -6.22
CA SER A 753 4.26 14.13 -5.01
C SER A 753 3.30 13.14 -4.34
N CYS A 754 3.84 12.02 -3.85
CA CYS A 754 3.19 11.09 -2.92
C CYS A 754 4.09 10.93 -1.68
N GLN A 755 3.50 11.03 -0.49
CA GLN A 755 4.27 11.15 0.75
C GLN A 755 3.71 10.20 1.82
N ILE A 756 4.23 8.97 1.82
CA ILE A 756 3.90 7.89 2.73
C ILE A 756 5.18 7.11 3.04
N SER A 757 5.20 6.32 4.12
CA SER A 757 6.34 5.43 4.39
C SER A 757 6.05 3.95 4.13
N VAL A 758 4.80 3.52 4.36
CA VAL A 758 4.45 2.10 4.44
C VAL A 758 5.36 1.37 5.45
N SER A 759 6.20 0.42 5.03
CA SER A 759 7.28 -0.16 5.85
C SER A 759 8.68 0.26 5.35
N THR A 760 8.74 1.11 4.32
CA THR A 760 9.96 1.48 3.59
C THR A 760 10.96 2.23 4.47
N HIS A 761 10.47 2.94 5.50
CA HIS A 761 11.30 3.61 6.51
C HIS A 761 12.19 2.64 7.30
N GLY A 762 11.83 1.34 7.35
CA GLY A 762 12.67 0.29 7.91
C GLY A 762 13.87 -0.04 7.00
N ALA A 763 13.59 -0.41 5.76
CA ALA A 763 14.63 -0.83 4.79
C ALA A 763 15.57 0.33 4.42
N GLN A 764 15.02 1.52 4.16
CA GLN A 764 15.84 2.70 3.84
C GLN A 764 16.58 3.25 5.05
N GLY A 765 16.03 3.10 6.26
CA GLY A 765 16.76 3.39 7.49
C GLY A 765 17.96 2.47 7.70
N ALA A 766 17.86 1.20 7.29
CA ALA A 766 18.91 0.20 7.42
C ALA A 766 20.15 0.48 6.56
N VAL A 767 19.99 1.13 5.40
CA VAL A 767 21.10 1.46 4.47
C VAL A 767 21.73 2.84 4.69
N THR A 768 21.19 3.60 5.64
CA THR A 768 21.62 4.97 5.92
C THR A 768 22.42 5.02 7.20
N LEU A 769 23.54 5.75 7.14
CA LEU A 769 24.39 6.01 8.29
C LEU A 769 23.64 6.83 9.36
N ALA A 770 24.34 7.21 10.43
CA ALA A 770 23.78 8.15 11.38
C ALA A 770 23.45 9.48 10.68
N SER A 771 22.48 10.23 11.19
CA SER A 771 22.09 11.51 10.60
C SER A 771 22.24 12.66 11.60
N PRO A 772 22.47 13.90 11.14
CA PRO A 772 22.67 15.07 12.01
C PRO A 772 21.52 15.41 12.97
N ASP A 773 20.33 14.82 12.80
CA ASP A 773 19.23 14.87 13.77
C ASP A 773 19.48 14.05 15.05
N GLY A 774 20.56 13.27 15.09
CA GLY A 774 20.93 12.40 16.20
C GLY A 774 20.41 10.96 16.07
N ARG A 775 19.70 10.63 14.97
CA ARG A 775 19.38 9.23 14.61
C ARG A 775 20.67 8.46 14.33
N LEU A 776 20.72 7.21 14.78
CA LEU A 776 21.90 6.35 14.66
C LEU A 776 21.81 5.41 13.44
N ALA A 777 22.96 4.99 12.94
CA ALA A 777 23.12 4.20 11.72
C ALA A 777 22.31 2.91 11.74
N GLY A 778 21.58 2.66 10.66
CA GLY A 778 20.75 1.47 10.48
C GLY A 778 19.42 1.47 11.25
N THR A 779 19.15 2.48 12.08
CA THR A 779 17.82 2.63 12.72
C THR A 779 16.80 3.16 11.71
N THR A 780 15.52 2.89 11.96
CA THR A 780 14.44 3.31 11.05
C THR A 780 14.41 4.82 10.88
N TYR A 781 13.87 5.29 9.74
CA TYR A 781 13.39 6.66 9.67
C TYR A 781 12.13 6.85 10.53
N ALA A 782 11.69 8.10 10.65
CA ALA A 782 10.35 8.46 11.06
C ALA A 782 9.37 7.76 10.13
N ASP A 783 8.31 7.24 10.72
CA ASP A 783 7.23 6.67 9.96
C ASP A 783 6.42 7.78 9.26
N ALA A 784 5.64 7.38 8.26
CA ALA A 784 4.78 8.30 7.52
C ALA A 784 5.56 9.49 6.90
N SER A 785 4.90 10.64 6.76
CA SER A 785 5.51 11.86 6.22
C SER A 785 5.34 13.09 7.12
N MET A 786 4.36 13.05 8.01
CA MET A 786 4.00 14.09 8.99
C MET A 786 3.92 13.55 10.43
N SER A 787 4.48 12.36 10.70
CA SER A 787 4.70 11.90 12.07
C SER A 787 6.00 12.49 12.60
N ALA A 788 6.06 12.82 13.90
CA ALA A 788 7.33 13.14 14.53
C ALA A 788 8.25 11.90 14.58
N TYR A 789 9.56 12.10 14.52
CA TYR A 789 10.49 11.01 14.82
C TYR A 789 10.32 10.61 16.30
N PRO A 790 10.27 9.30 16.63
CA PRO A 790 10.00 8.86 17.99
C PRO A 790 10.84 9.57 19.05
N GLY A 791 10.19 10.19 20.04
CA GLY A 791 10.85 10.92 21.12
C GLY A 791 11.17 12.40 20.85
N THR A 792 10.78 12.94 19.68
CA THR A 792 11.03 14.35 19.33
C THR A 792 9.83 15.26 19.52
N ASP A 793 8.60 14.76 19.46
CA ASP A 793 7.35 15.48 19.75
C ASP A 793 7.13 15.62 21.27
N ARG A 794 7.56 16.75 21.83
CA ARG A 794 7.56 17.02 23.28
C ARG A 794 6.50 18.03 23.71
N ASN A 795 5.87 18.72 22.77
CA ASN A 795 4.87 19.78 23.03
C ASN A 795 3.42 19.32 22.79
N GLY A 796 3.18 18.01 22.68
CA GLY A 796 1.84 17.43 22.58
C GLY A 796 1.28 17.35 21.15
N PRO A 797 0.09 16.75 20.99
CA PRO A 797 -0.41 16.39 19.66
C PRO A 797 -0.84 17.62 18.86
N TYR A 798 -1.30 18.69 19.51
CA TYR A 798 -1.68 19.94 18.82
C TYR A 798 -0.47 20.70 18.26
N ALA A 799 0.68 20.67 18.96
CA ALA A 799 1.91 21.26 18.44
C ALA A 799 2.41 20.47 17.21
N LEU A 800 2.29 19.13 17.26
CA LEU A 800 2.54 18.29 16.09
C LEU A 800 1.59 18.63 14.92
N PHE A 801 0.31 18.89 15.20
CA PHE A 801 -0.65 19.29 14.17
C PHE A 801 -0.32 20.63 13.53
N GLU A 802 0.08 21.64 14.31
CA GLU A 802 0.50 22.94 13.76
C GLU A 802 1.76 22.81 12.90
N SER A 803 2.78 22.09 13.39
CA SER A 803 3.98 21.81 12.59
C SER A 803 3.65 21.09 11.29
N ALA A 804 2.78 20.07 11.34
CA ALA A 804 2.36 19.34 10.14
C ALA A 804 1.63 20.23 9.14
N CYS A 805 0.79 21.15 9.61
CA CYS A 805 -0.04 22.03 8.78
C CYS A 805 0.59 23.40 8.48
N CYS A 806 1.93 23.50 8.52
CA CYS A 806 2.64 24.70 8.09
C CYS A 806 2.57 24.93 6.56
N TRP A 807 2.05 23.97 5.79
CA TRP A 807 1.91 24.00 4.33
C TRP A 807 0.53 23.50 3.88
N ASP A 808 0.16 23.75 2.62
CA ASP A 808 -1.11 23.27 2.03
C ASP A 808 -0.98 21.82 1.55
N HIS A 809 -1.52 20.87 2.31
CA HIS A 809 -1.44 19.45 1.99
C HIS A 809 -2.10 19.07 0.65
N SER A 810 -3.02 19.89 0.12
CA SER A 810 -3.65 19.62 -1.19
C SER A 810 -2.73 19.86 -2.39
N GLN A 811 -1.49 20.33 -2.14
CA GLN A 811 -0.44 20.42 -3.17
C GLN A 811 0.18 19.06 -3.50
N SER A 812 0.08 18.10 -2.58
CA SER A 812 0.50 16.71 -2.74
C SER A 812 -0.72 15.79 -2.87
N GLN A 813 -0.52 14.57 -3.37
CA GLN A 813 -1.57 13.56 -3.41
C GLN A 813 -2.09 13.23 -2.00
N ASN A 814 -1.18 13.23 -1.03
CA ASN A 814 -1.43 12.86 0.35
C ASN A 814 -0.29 13.36 1.24
N SER A 815 -0.52 13.29 2.55
CA SER A 815 0.52 13.24 3.57
C SER A 815 0.01 12.42 4.75
N GLN A 816 0.89 11.72 5.45
CA GLN A 816 0.52 10.67 6.39
C GLN A 816 0.94 11.02 7.82
N MET A 817 0.04 10.83 8.79
CA MET A 817 0.33 10.95 10.21
C MET A 817 -0.13 9.70 10.97
N ASN A 818 0.71 9.22 11.88
CA ASN A 818 0.39 8.17 12.85
C ASN A 818 0.44 8.74 14.27
N LEU A 819 -0.60 8.46 15.07
CA LEU A 819 -0.58 8.70 16.51
C LEU A 819 -0.77 7.39 17.28
N LYS A 820 -0.05 7.23 18.39
CA LYS A 820 -0.27 6.12 19.33
C LYS A 820 -0.87 6.66 20.62
N ILE A 821 -2.06 6.18 20.93
CA ILE A 821 -2.85 6.63 22.07
C ILE A 821 -2.97 5.46 23.06
N HIS A 822 -2.68 5.73 24.33
CA HIS A 822 -2.87 4.72 25.37
C HIS A 822 -4.38 4.44 25.57
N PRO A 823 -4.82 3.18 25.74
CA PRO A 823 -6.26 2.84 25.84
C PRO A 823 -7.03 3.64 26.91
N ASN A 824 -6.37 4.03 28.01
CA ASN A 824 -7.00 4.83 29.06
C ASN A 824 -7.38 6.25 28.64
N ALA A 825 -6.64 6.84 27.70
CA ALA A 825 -6.87 8.21 27.26
C ALA A 825 -8.24 8.39 26.56
N VAL A 826 -8.77 7.29 26.02
CA VAL A 826 -9.99 7.27 25.20
C VAL A 826 -11.12 6.40 25.77
N ARG A 827 -11.07 6.04 27.05
CA ARG A 827 -12.14 5.24 27.71
C ARG A 827 -13.50 5.96 27.72
N GLY A 828 -14.56 5.17 27.57
CA GLY A 828 -15.95 5.62 27.61
C GLY A 828 -16.33 6.53 26.45
N ILE A 829 -17.59 6.96 26.44
CA ILE A 829 -18.12 7.87 25.40
C ILE A 829 -17.44 9.24 25.41
N SER A 830 -17.00 9.71 26.58
CA SER A 830 -16.21 10.94 26.70
C SER A 830 -14.87 10.83 25.98
N GLY A 831 -14.19 9.68 26.12
CA GLY A 831 -12.96 9.41 25.41
C GLY A 831 -13.16 9.28 23.89
N SER A 832 -14.27 8.66 23.46
CA SER A 832 -14.65 8.65 22.03
C SER A 832 -14.84 10.07 21.48
N ARG A 833 -15.55 10.94 22.20
CA ARG A 833 -15.74 12.35 21.78
C ARG A 833 -14.41 13.11 21.73
N LYS A 834 -13.53 12.92 22.71
CA LYS A 834 -12.20 13.53 22.71
C LYS A 834 -11.36 13.12 21.51
N LEU A 835 -11.32 11.82 21.21
CA LEU A 835 -10.59 11.33 20.03
C LEU A 835 -11.18 11.92 18.74
N LEU A 836 -12.51 12.00 18.63
CA LEU A 836 -13.17 12.65 17.49
C LEU A 836 -12.79 14.13 17.37
N GLU A 837 -12.80 14.90 18.46
CA GLU A 837 -12.42 16.31 18.44
C GLU A 837 -10.94 16.51 18.12
N LEU A 838 -10.06 15.63 18.59
CA LEU A 838 -8.64 15.61 18.19
C LEU A 838 -8.50 15.37 16.68
N THR A 839 -9.21 14.38 16.13
CA THR A 839 -9.26 14.12 14.68
C THR A 839 -9.76 15.36 13.93
N ARG A 840 -10.87 15.96 14.38
CA ARG A 840 -11.45 17.17 13.77
C ARG A 840 -10.49 18.34 13.77
N ALA A 841 -9.78 18.57 14.88
CA ALA A 841 -8.83 19.67 14.99
C ALA A 841 -7.77 19.60 13.89
N TYR A 842 -7.17 18.42 13.69
CA TYR A 842 -6.17 18.21 12.64
C TYR A 842 -6.75 18.39 11.23
N LEU A 843 -7.88 17.73 10.93
CA LEU A 843 -8.46 17.76 9.58
C LEU A 843 -9.03 19.15 9.22
N ARG A 844 -9.59 19.89 10.19
CA ARG A 844 -10.06 21.27 9.99
C ARG A 844 -8.91 22.24 9.74
N ARG A 845 -7.73 21.96 10.30
CA ARG A 845 -6.52 22.78 10.08
C ARG A 845 -5.95 22.63 8.66
N GLY A 846 -6.32 21.57 7.95
CA GLY A 846 -5.83 21.25 6.61
C GLY A 846 -5.03 19.95 6.54
N GLY A 847 -4.83 19.29 7.68
CA GLY A 847 -4.20 17.97 7.74
C GLY A 847 -4.89 16.97 6.83
N PHE A 848 -4.13 16.20 6.06
CA PHE A 848 -4.68 15.30 5.04
C PHE A 848 -5.18 14.00 5.66
N HIS A 849 -4.39 13.37 6.53
CA HIS A 849 -4.72 12.05 7.07
C HIS A 849 -4.15 11.82 8.47
N ILE A 850 -4.94 11.15 9.32
CA ILE A 850 -4.51 10.66 10.63
C ILE A 850 -5.06 9.24 10.89
N GLN A 851 -4.24 8.38 11.48
CA GLN A 851 -4.63 7.04 11.95
C GLN A 851 -4.01 6.73 13.32
N TYR A 852 -4.62 5.77 14.01
CA TYR A 852 -4.34 5.54 15.44
C TYR A 852 -3.87 4.12 15.72
N ASN A 853 -2.87 3.98 16.58
CA ASN A 853 -2.71 2.79 17.42
C ASN A 853 -3.39 3.08 18.76
N ILE A 854 -4.37 2.25 19.15
CA ILE A 854 -4.95 2.28 20.51
C ILE A 854 -4.42 1.05 21.26
N VAL A 855 -3.25 1.20 21.88
CA VAL A 855 -2.51 0.09 22.47
C VAL A 855 -1.54 0.59 23.54
N ASP A 856 -1.37 -0.20 24.59
CA ASP A 856 -0.31 -0.02 25.60
C ASP A 856 1.00 -0.60 25.04
N SER A 857 2.05 0.21 24.97
CA SER A 857 3.35 -0.21 24.43
C SER A 857 3.97 -1.39 25.20
N ASN A 858 3.58 -1.63 26.45
CA ASN A 858 4.03 -2.80 27.22
C ASN A 858 3.44 -4.11 26.68
N VAL A 859 2.23 -4.09 26.13
CA VAL A 859 1.65 -5.25 25.42
C VAL A 859 2.49 -5.58 24.20
N LEU A 860 2.95 -4.58 23.45
CA LEU A 860 3.79 -4.79 22.26
C LEU A 860 5.17 -5.37 22.63
N LYS A 861 5.78 -4.88 23.71
CA LYS A 861 7.05 -5.41 24.24
C LYS A 861 6.90 -6.87 24.68
N ASP A 862 5.83 -7.22 25.38
CA ASP A 862 5.55 -8.61 25.77
C ASP A 862 5.28 -9.49 24.54
N ALA A 863 4.50 -8.99 23.57
CA ALA A 863 4.21 -9.71 22.34
C ALA A 863 5.45 -9.93 21.45
N GLN A 864 6.44 -9.04 21.49
CA GLN A 864 7.73 -9.25 20.83
C GLN A 864 8.55 -10.38 21.49
N GLN A 865 8.47 -10.52 22.81
CA GLN A 865 9.18 -11.55 23.57
C GLN A 865 8.45 -12.90 23.56
N ASN A 866 7.12 -12.87 23.51
CA ASN A 866 6.24 -14.04 23.64
C ASN A 866 5.22 -14.13 22.47
N PRO A 867 5.66 -14.14 21.20
CA PRO A 867 4.76 -14.00 20.03
C PRO A 867 3.65 -15.07 19.96
N ASP A 868 3.91 -16.28 20.44
CA ASP A 868 2.92 -17.39 20.43
C ASP A 868 1.66 -17.09 21.26
N LYS A 869 1.75 -16.17 22.23
CA LYS A 869 0.59 -15.75 23.05
C LYS A 869 -0.28 -14.70 22.36
N TYR A 870 0.18 -14.14 21.23
CA TYR A 870 -0.38 -12.94 20.59
C TYR A 870 -0.63 -13.15 19.10
N ARG A 871 -1.06 -14.36 18.69
CA ARG A 871 -1.30 -14.72 17.27
C ARG A 871 -2.25 -13.76 16.55
N ASP A 872 -3.25 -13.26 17.24
CA ASP A 872 -4.31 -12.38 16.72
C ASP A 872 -4.08 -10.89 17.03
N LEU A 873 -3.01 -10.54 17.77
CA LEU A 873 -2.68 -9.14 18.06
C LEU A 873 -2.40 -8.41 16.76
N MET A 874 -3.18 -7.37 16.50
CA MET A 874 -2.99 -6.47 15.38
C MET A 874 -2.52 -5.10 15.83
N VAL A 875 -1.70 -4.47 14.98
CA VAL A 875 -1.24 -3.09 15.14
C VAL A 875 -1.35 -2.34 13.82
N ARG A 876 -1.45 -1.01 13.92
CA ARG A 876 -1.33 -0.11 12.79
C ARG A 876 0.15 0.20 12.53
N VAL A 877 0.61 0.10 11.30
CA VAL A 877 1.99 0.46 10.91
C VAL A 877 1.98 1.83 10.23
N ALA A 878 1.79 1.88 8.91
CA ALA A 878 1.59 3.12 8.18
C ALA A 878 0.68 2.85 6.97
N GLY A 879 -0.62 3.08 7.15
CA GLY A 879 -1.61 2.91 6.08
C GLY A 879 -2.23 1.51 6.00
N PHE A 880 -1.77 0.59 6.84
CA PHE A 880 -2.32 -0.76 6.97
C PHE A 880 -2.27 -1.27 8.41
N THR A 881 -3.08 -2.30 8.64
CA THR A 881 -3.09 -3.11 9.86
C THR A 881 -2.49 -4.47 9.55
N GLN A 882 -1.64 -5.00 10.43
CA GLN A 882 -1.06 -6.34 10.28
C GLN A 882 -0.99 -7.07 11.63
N TYR A 883 -1.01 -8.39 11.59
CA TYR A 883 -0.75 -9.23 12.75
C TYR A 883 0.70 -9.04 13.22
N TRP A 884 0.87 -8.73 14.50
CA TRP A 884 2.16 -8.42 15.11
C TRP A 884 3.24 -9.45 14.81
N VAL A 885 2.87 -10.73 14.86
CA VAL A 885 3.75 -11.89 14.64
C VAL A 885 4.22 -12.03 13.19
N GLU A 886 3.54 -11.39 12.23
CA GLU A 886 3.91 -11.39 10.81
C GLU A 886 4.78 -10.17 10.42
N ILE A 887 4.96 -9.20 11.32
CA ILE A 887 5.76 -7.98 11.10
C ILE A 887 7.23 -8.22 11.45
N GLY A 888 8.15 -7.73 10.62
CA GLY A 888 9.59 -7.81 10.89
C GLY A 888 10.04 -6.98 12.08
N LYS A 889 11.06 -7.45 12.81
CA LYS A 889 11.60 -6.76 14.00
C LYS A 889 11.89 -5.26 13.82
N PRO A 890 12.45 -4.79 12.68
CA PRO A 890 12.70 -3.35 12.50
C PRO A 890 11.45 -2.49 12.66
N ILE A 891 10.33 -2.92 12.08
CA ILE A 891 9.06 -2.22 12.17
C ILE A 891 8.40 -2.42 13.54
N GLN A 892 8.56 -3.59 14.17
CA GLN A 892 8.09 -3.79 15.55
C GLN A 892 8.79 -2.81 16.53
N ASP A 893 10.11 -2.69 16.44
CA ASP A 893 10.88 -1.77 17.31
C ASP A 893 10.47 -0.31 17.09
N GLU A 894 10.19 0.08 15.85
CA GLU A 894 9.71 1.40 15.47
C GLU A 894 8.33 1.69 16.08
N VAL A 895 7.34 0.80 15.89
CA VAL A 895 5.99 0.96 16.44
C VAL A 895 5.99 1.01 17.99
N ILE A 896 6.86 0.23 18.64
CA ILE A 896 7.07 0.30 20.08
C ILE A 896 7.61 1.67 20.49
N ALA A 897 8.55 2.22 19.71
CA ALA A 897 9.23 3.46 20.04
C ALA A 897 8.37 4.72 19.87
N ARG A 898 7.34 4.70 19.00
CA ARG A 898 6.45 5.86 18.79
C ARG A 898 5.98 6.48 20.11
N THR A 899 5.90 7.80 20.16
CA THR A 899 5.41 8.54 21.33
C THR A 899 4.01 8.08 21.71
N GLU A 900 3.79 7.81 23.00
CA GLU A 900 2.50 7.34 23.53
C GLU A 900 1.76 8.49 24.24
N TYR A 901 0.55 8.78 23.77
CA TYR A 901 -0.29 9.85 24.34
C TYR A 901 -1.26 9.26 25.37
N GLU A 902 -1.10 9.67 26.62
CA GLU A 902 -1.93 9.22 27.76
C GLU A 902 -3.02 10.22 28.14
N GLY A 903 -2.90 11.47 27.68
CA GLY A 903 -3.93 12.48 27.70
C GLY A 903 -4.16 13.04 26.29
N VAL A 904 -5.41 13.03 25.85
CA VAL A 904 -5.89 13.68 24.61
C VAL A 904 -7.06 14.62 24.88
#